data_AF-A0A193LJF0-F1
#
_entry.id   AF-A0A193LJF0-F1
#
_cell.length_a   1.000
_cell.length_b   1.000
_cell.length_c   1.000
_cell.angle_alpha   90.00
_cell.angle_beta   90.00
_cell.angle_gamma   90.00
#
_symmetry.space_group_name_H-M   'P 1'
#
loop_
_entity.id
_entity.type
_entity.pdbx_description
1 polymer ?
#
loop_
_entity_poly.entity_id
_entity_poly.type
_entity_poly.pdbx_seq_one_letter_code
_entity_poly.pdbx_strand_id
1 'polypeptide(L)'
;MKIKTIISYLSFLIFTSAANAAVFMEEAAKVSGYGPTRVGYSMWYAGACGERIAASVGYVGHATTDSALPSILQYSRDSVQHLLARCPQAEVIEITAEGQAARPRLFYRFEMRRDDDWAPAEIASNNQLVDALIAGGYLPGSGPTTGSRQAFVKYDNGRLDVIYGNGFEGRMVASYFEKHMMEGTEPPRLSHYTVRGHWYEPGNEQAGGQCAESREGYPLWGSFSMTVYPFGQTMNMQRKPCVNHDEEGKSESGAIADLRLRDFEKFGLEPLKLAKVLSDEIEAAGNFATTADSQEYARTRQPLFESARLRLYAQRPDLCSHLRFDAVYRVNSEQRDSEFDGNYTRELGRLLRRVANQQCESPLTASVDNYSLGDTDKWDHMSFQFRPIRPSPLGGDENYLQLLDHSNGPRAKAHAEWLAANLLGPACTDGPFCSLPGGRYLNAIYRGDLNGVRQMDDIYAEEKREYLRKQIPSGEANNPLADMFNAVLDAEDIHLLREAANKYLYSYPAWGESCLDPGWQARTYEYTAPVIIETDEWGVTTRSGGEHYEATYTLNPEFFPLRDRIAGYAGAADSDNPLNRPAKSQVFLGIVEMKRAYGCRSAEVKQFEQQLRVLTNSILDQPGTIPPTTANKPPVAKKAMAGAFPPVPTAPAVAPSRISISAPAKLPTVAATVSLETKRPAQLPAAPPTAVPQAAPARRTASVSTTAGSTAIAPATSSADVSGMSTAERQQQMSLELQALQTRMQDEMNGLNQSVQQATRSAATGDERTKILVDYQTKIGELQRRAQQETQRIKNKYQ
;
A
#
# COMPACT_ATOMS: atom_id res chain seq x y z
N MET A 1 9.07 -32.65 -51.32
CA MET A 1 9.00 -31.77 -50.13
C MET A 1 9.56 -32.53 -48.93
N LYS A 2 10.43 -31.94 -48.10
CA LYS A 2 11.20 -32.68 -47.08
C LYS A 2 10.44 -32.82 -45.75
N ILE A 3 10.55 -33.99 -45.11
CA ILE A 3 9.90 -34.34 -43.83
C ILE A 3 10.15 -33.31 -42.73
N LYS A 4 11.33 -32.68 -42.70
CA LYS A 4 11.67 -31.59 -41.76
C LYS A 4 10.66 -30.43 -41.78
N THR A 5 10.06 -30.10 -42.92
CA THR A 5 9.09 -28.99 -43.04
C THR A 5 7.75 -29.31 -42.37
N ILE A 6 7.34 -30.58 -42.34
CA ILE A 6 6.08 -31.00 -41.66
C ILE A 6 6.28 -31.04 -40.14
N ILE A 7 7.46 -31.50 -39.67
CA ILE A 7 7.81 -31.46 -38.25
C ILE A 7 7.85 -30.01 -37.75
N SER A 8 8.53 -29.10 -38.48
CA SER A 8 8.54 -27.68 -38.11
C SER A 8 7.16 -27.03 -38.09
N TYR A 9 6.23 -27.41 -38.98
CA TYR A 9 4.86 -26.88 -38.96
C TYR A 9 4.00 -27.44 -37.81
N LEU A 10 4.19 -28.70 -37.40
CA LEU A 10 3.58 -29.20 -36.16
C LEU A 10 4.13 -28.49 -34.92
N SER A 11 5.45 -28.25 -34.86
CA SER A 11 6.06 -27.50 -33.76
C SER A 11 5.53 -26.05 -33.68
N PHE A 12 5.33 -25.38 -34.81
CA PHE A 12 4.94 -23.96 -34.82
C PHE A 12 3.47 -23.67 -34.46
N LEU A 13 2.59 -24.68 -34.55
CA LEU A 13 1.15 -24.55 -34.26
C LEU A 13 0.76 -24.87 -32.81
N ILE A 14 1.74 -25.16 -31.93
CA ILE A 14 1.51 -25.60 -30.54
C ILE A 14 1.93 -24.55 -29.49
N PHE A 15 2.62 -23.47 -29.88
CA PHE A 15 3.30 -22.53 -28.96
C PHE A 15 2.54 -21.25 -28.54
N THR A 16 1.22 -21.17 -28.69
CA THR A 16 0.43 -19.96 -28.35
C THR A 16 -0.67 -20.17 -27.30
N SER A 17 -0.30 -20.86 -26.22
CA SER A 17 -0.93 -20.74 -24.90
C SER A 17 0.13 -21.01 -23.83
N ALA A 18 -0.02 -20.46 -22.61
CA ALA A 18 1.00 -20.53 -21.55
C ALA A 18 1.59 -21.94 -21.37
N ALA A 19 2.90 -22.00 -21.11
CA ALA A 19 3.72 -23.19 -21.28
C ALA A 19 3.33 -24.35 -20.34
N ASN A 20 2.55 -25.30 -20.84
CA ASN A 20 2.53 -26.65 -20.28
C ASN A 20 3.81 -27.36 -20.77
N ALA A 21 4.80 -27.51 -19.90
CA ALA A 21 6.09 -28.15 -20.13
C ALA A 21 6.02 -29.70 -20.16
N ALA A 22 4.97 -30.27 -20.74
CA ALA A 22 4.84 -31.70 -20.92
C ALA A 22 5.97 -32.25 -21.81
N VAL A 23 6.79 -33.16 -21.26
CA VAL A 23 8.00 -33.64 -21.94
C VAL A 23 7.64 -34.75 -22.94
N PHE A 24 7.86 -34.48 -24.22
CA PHE A 24 7.67 -35.46 -25.30
C PHE A 24 8.73 -36.56 -25.26
N MET A 25 8.29 -37.81 -25.42
CA MET A 25 9.15 -38.99 -25.52
C MET A 25 9.28 -39.44 -26.97
N GLU A 26 10.27 -38.92 -27.68
CA GLU A 26 10.54 -39.24 -29.08
C GLU A 26 10.82 -40.75 -29.27
N GLU A 27 11.50 -41.38 -28.32
CA GLU A 27 11.79 -42.82 -28.30
C GLU A 27 10.53 -43.70 -28.17
N ALA A 28 9.45 -43.17 -27.61
CA ALA A 28 8.16 -43.86 -27.51
C ALA A 28 7.25 -43.56 -28.72
N ALA A 29 7.59 -42.63 -29.60
CA ALA A 29 6.72 -42.25 -30.71
C ALA A 29 6.67 -43.34 -31.80
N LYS A 30 5.47 -43.83 -32.12
CA LYS A 30 5.25 -44.98 -33.01
C LYS A 30 4.25 -44.63 -34.10
N VAL A 31 4.65 -44.73 -35.37
CA VAL A 31 3.75 -44.56 -36.52
C VAL A 31 3.76 -45.83 -37.37
N SER A 32 2.58 -46.33 -37.74
CA SER A 32 2.40 -47.52 -38.56
C SER A 32 1.26 -47.33 -39.58
N GLY A 33 1.19 -48.23 -40.57
CA GLY A 33 0.19 -48.18 -41.64
C GLY A 33 0.43 -47.07 -42.68
N TYR A 34 -0.49 -46.95 -43.65
CA TYR A 34 -0.42 -45.96 -44.73
C TYR A 34 -1.82 -45.52 -45.16
N GLY A 35 -1.97 -44.25 -45.54
CA GLY A 35 -3.26 -43.71 -45.97
C GLY A 35 -4.36 -43.93 -44.91
N PRO A 36 -5.53 -44.49 -45.26
CA PRO A 36 -6.63 -44.75 -44.32
C PRO A 36 -6.32 -45.73 -43.17
N THR A 37 -5.21 -46.46 -43.23
CA THR A 37 -4.75 -47.34 -42.13
C THR A 37 -3.63 -46.73 -41.29
N ARG A 38 -3.25 -45.47 -41.55
CA ARG A 38 -2.20 -44.80 -40.80
C ARG A 38 -2.64 -44.55 -39.37
N VAL A 39 -1.86 -45.05 -38.42
CA VAL A 39 -2.02 -44.83 -36.99
C VAL A 39 -0.72 -44.28 -36.40
N GLY A 40 -0.82 -43.26 -35.56
CA GLY A 40 0.26 -42.68 -34.80
C GLY A 40 -0.05 -42.70 -33.31
N TYR A 41 0.97 -43.03 -32.52
CA TYR A 41 0.98 -42.98 -31.06
C TYR A 41 2.16 -42.14 -30.60
N SER A 42 1.95 -41.42 -29.51
CA SER A 42 2.94 -40.54 -28.88
C SER A 42 2.67 -40.45 -27.39
N MET A 43 3.74 -40.46 -26.59
CA MET A 43 3.67 -40.31 -25.15
C MET A 43 4.35 -39.00 -24.73
N TRP A 44 3.70 -38.30 -23.80
CA TRP A 44 4.28 -37.20 -23.03
C TRP A 44 4.16 -37.53 -21.55
N TYR A 45 5.03 -36.98 -20.72
CA TYR A 45 4.91 -37.10 -19.27
C TYR A 45 5.19 -35.79 -18.54
N ALA A 46 4.75 -35.76 -17.29
CA ALA A 46 4.82 -34.66 -16.34
C ALA A 46 6.23 -34.38 -15.79
N GLY A 47 7.25 -34.28 -16.65
CA GLY A 47 8.57 -33.69 -16.42
C GLY A 47 9.45 -34.23 -15.26
N ALA A 48 8.99 -34.11 -14.01
CA ALA A 48 9.64 -34.66 -12.83
C ALA A 48 9.16 -36.09 -12.51
N CYS A 49 9.95 -36.76 -11.67
CA CYS A 49 9.78 -38.15 -11.31
C CYS A 49 9.51 -38.28 -9.81
N GLY A 50 8.36 -38.84 -9.43
CA GLY A 50 8.06 -39.27 -8.07
C GLY A 50 7.73 -40.77 -8.02
N GLU A 51 7.14 -41.22 -6.92
CA GLU A 51 6.56 -42.57 -6.81
C GLU A 51 5.29 -42.68 -7.69
N ARG A 52 4.53 -41.59 -7.83
CA ARG A 52 3.42 -41.44 -8.77
C ARG A 52 3.79 -40.47 -9.90
N ILE A 53 3.47 -40.83 -11.15
CA ILE A 53 3.76 -40.04 -12.36
C ILE A 53 2.54 -39.97 -13.26
N ALA A 54 2.24 -38.79 -13.80
CA ALA A 54 1.21 -38.63 -14.82
C ALA A 54 1.83 -38.64 -16.23
N ALA A 55 1.21 -39.36 -17.16
CA ALA A 55 1.57 -39.40 -18.56
C ALA A 55 0.33 -39.24 -19.46
N SER A 56 0.54 -38.68 -20.65
CA SER A 56 -0.52 -38.51 -21.66
C SER A 56 -0.16 -39.29 -22.91
N VAL A 57 -1.13 -40.05 -23.44
CA VAL A 57 -1.00 -40.76 -24.71
C VAL A 57 -1.89 -40.11 -25.75
N GLY A 58 -1.27 -39.66 -26.85
CA GLY A 58 -1.97 -39.13 -28.01
C GLY A 58 -2.18 -40.21 -29.04
N TYR A 59 -3.43 -40.35 -29.49
CA TYR A 59 -3.81 -41.23 -30.59
C TYR A 59 -4.20 -40.42 -31.83
N VAL A 60 -3.59 -40.75 -32.97
CA VAL A 60 -3.91 -40.21 -34.29
C VAL A 60 -4.24 -41.36 -35.22
N GLY A 61 -5.50 -41.52 -35.60
CA GLY A 61 -5.95 -42.56 -36.53
C GLY A 61 -7.42 -42.40 -36.91
N HIS A 62 -7.91 -43.30 -37.75
CA HIS A 62 -9.29 -43.28 -38.25
C HIS A 62 -10.31 -43.95 -37.30
N ALA A 63 -9.85 -44.70 -36.30
CA ALA A 63 -10.72 -45.30 -35.30
C ALA A 63 -11.11 -44.27 -34.21
N THR A 64 -12.23 -44.50 -33.52
CA THR A 64 -12.57 -43.74 -32.30
C THR A 64 -11.62 -44.12 -31.16
N THR A 65 -11.47 -43.26 -30.15
CA THR A 65 -10.65 -43.57 -28.96
C THR A 65 -11.06 -44.91 -28.33
N ASP A 66 -12.37 -45.17 -28.24
CA ASP A 66 -12.98 -46.37 -27.65
C ASP A 66 -12.60 -47.65 -28.42
N SER A 67 -12.67 -47.59 -29.75
CA SER A 67 -12.31 -48.73 -30.61
C SER A 67 -10.79 -48.91 -30.73
N ALA A 68 -10.02 -47.84 -30.52
CA ALA A 68 -8.57 -47.89 -30.39
C ALA A 68 -8.07 -48.26 -28.98
N LEU A 69 -8.93 -48.30 -27.96
CA LEU A 69 -8.54 -48.44 -26.56
C LEU A 69 -7.64 -49.65 -26.29
N PRO A 70 -7.93 -50.89 -26.77
CA PRO A 70 -7.02 -52.03 -26.56
C PRO A 70 -5.61 -51.80 -27.11
N SER A 71 -5.48 -51.12 -28.26
CA SER A 71 -4.17 -50.78 -28.84
C SER A 71 -3.47 -49.62 -28.13
N ILE A 72 -4.23 -48.68 -27.55
CA ILE A 72 -3.70 -47.60 -26.69
C ILE A 72 -3.15 -48.18 -25.37
N LEU A 73 -3.88 -49.11 -24.75
CA LEU A 73 -3.46 -49.82 -23.53
C LEU A 73 -2.17 -50.63 -23.78
N GLN A 74 -2.11 -51.38 -24.89
CA GLN A 74 -0.90 -52.11 -25.27
C GLN A 74 0.27 -51.17 -25.55
N TYR A 75 0.06 -50.10 -26.33
CA TYR A 75 1.09 -49.09 -26.60
C TYR A 75 1.64 -48.46 -25.30
N SER A 76 0.76 -48.21 -24.33
CA SER A 76 1.15 -47.67 -23.03
C SER A 76 2.07 -48.63 -22.29
N ARG A 77 1.70 -49.93 -22.20
CA ARG A 77 2.53 -50.98 -21.57
C ARG A 77 3.87 -51.18 -22.27
N ASP A 78 3.89 -51.18 -23.62
CA ASP A 78 5.12 -51.21 -24.42
C ASP A 78 6.04 -50.01 -24.08
N SER A 79 5.45 -48.84 -23.80
CA SER A 79 6.18 -47.57 -23.60
C SER A 79 6.70 -47.36 -22.17
N VAL A 80 6.24 -48.14 -21.17
CA VAL A 80 6.63 -47.97 -19.76
C VAL A 80 8.14 -48.01 -19.56
N GLN A 81 8.87 -48.87 -20.27
CA GLN A 81 10.33 -48.98 -20.12
C GLN A 81 11.06 -47.69 -20.52
N HIS A 82 10.54 -46.93 -21.49
CA HIS A 82 11.06 -45.62 -21.84
C HIS A 82 10.79 -44.59 -20.74
N LEU A 83 9.63 -44.67 -20.07
CA LEU A 83 9.29 -43.77 -18.97
C LEU A 83 10.11 -44.10 -17.71
N LEU A 84 10.30 -45.38 -17.38
CA LEU A 84 11.15 -45.82 -16.26
C LEU A 84 12.64 -45.51 -16.47
N ALA A 85 13.12 -45.50 -17.71
CA ALA A 85 14.49 -45.06 -18.02
C ALA A 85 14.72 -43.58 -17.68
N ARG A 86 13.67 -42.75 -17.75
CA ARG A 86 13.69 -41.34 -17.33
C ARG A 86 13.38 -41.18 -15.84
N CYS A 87 12.47 -41.99 -15.33
CA CYS A 87 11.91 -41.90 -13.98
C CYS A 87 11.98 -43.25 -13.23
N PRO A 88 13.16 -43.66 -12.72
CA PRO A 88 13.38 -44.98 -12.14
C PRO A 88 12.68 -45.20 -10.78
N GLN A 89 12.13 -44.15 -10.16
CA GLN A 89 11.40 -44.24 -8.88
C GLN A 89 9.89 -44.43 -9.03
N ALA A 90 9.35 -44.46 -10.26
CA ALA A 90 7.92 -44.60 -10.48
C ALA A 90 7.42 -45.97 -9.99
N GLU A 91 6.52 -45.97 -9.01
CA GLU A 91 5.74 -47.13 -8.54
C GLU A 91 4.36 -47.16 -9.21
N VAL A 92 3.83 -46.00 -9.60
CA VAL A 92 2.53 -45.81 -10.23
C VAL A 92 2.65 -44.83 -11.41
N ILE A 93 2.04 -45.18 -12.54
CA ILE A 93 1.87 -44.32 -13.71
C ILE A 93 0.37 -44.15 -13.97
N GLU A 94 -0.12 -42.92 -13.89
CA GLU A 94 -1.48 -42.55 -14.26
C GLU A 94 -1.47 -42.06 -15.72
N ILE A 95 -2.24 -42.70 -16.60
CA ILE A 95 -2.25 -42.40 -18.02
C ILE A 95 -3.59 -41.80 -18.45
N THR A 96 -3.52 -40.64 -19.11
CA THR A 96 -4.65 -40.03 -19.83
C THR A 96 -4.49 -40.22 -21.33
N ALA A 97 -5.41 -40.92 -21.97
CA ALA A 97 -5.40 -41.17 -23.41
C ALA A 97 -6.41 -40.28 -24.15
N GLU A 98 -5.91 -39.42 -25.05
CA GLU A 98 -6.73 -38.52 -25.88
C GLU A 98 -6.69 -38.90 -27.38
N GLY A 99 -7.86 -38.93 -28.01
CA GLY A 99 -8.01 -39.07 -29.46
C GLY A 99 -8.38 -37.75 -30.16
N GLN A 100 -7.85 -37.50 -31.35
CA GLN A 100 -8.04 -36.23 -32.07
C GLN A 100 -9.48 -35.91 -32.53
N ALA A 101 -10.39 -36.89 -32.59
CA ALA A 101 -11.55 -36.82 -33.49
C ALA A 101 -12.89 -36.34 -32.89
N ALA A 102 -13.04 -36.21 -31.56
CA ALA A 102 -14.33 -35.95 -30.92
C ALA A 102 -14.47 -34.52 -30.33
N ARG A 103 -15.67 -33.94 -30.43
CA ARG A 103 -16.12 -32.76 -29.66
C ARG A 103 -17.49 -33.07 -29.02
N PRO A 104 -17.63 -33.14 -27.68
CA PRO A 104 -16.56 -33.02 -26.68
C PRO A 104 -15.48 -34.12 -26.84
N ARG A 105 -14.25 -33.85 -26.38
CA ARG A 105 -13.18 -34.84 -26.45
C ARG A 105 -13.46 -35.99 -25.49
N LEU A 106 -13.52 -37.20 -26.01
CA LEU A 106 -13.59 -38.42 -25.23
C LEU A 106 -12.16 -38.90 -24.93
N PHE A 107 -11.83 -38.95 -23.65
CA PHE A 107 -10.57 -39.46 -23.13
C PHE A 107 -10.81 -40.59 -22.13
N TYR A 108 -9.79 -41.42 -21.95
CA TYR A 108 -9.75 -42.47 -20.93
C TYR A 108 -8.62 -42.18 -19.93
N ARG A 109 -8.85 -42.49 -18.65
CA ARG A 109 -7.80 -42.56 -17.62
C ARG A 109 -7.64 -44.01 -17.16
N PHE A 110 -6.43 -44.41 -16.83
CA PHE A 110 -6.12 -45.70 -16.20
C PHE A 110 -4.84 -45.60 -15.35
N GLU A 111 -4.72 -46.44 -14.33
CA GLU A 111 -3.52 -46.56 -13.50
C GLU A 111 -2.72 -47.79 -13.95
N MET A 112 -1.39 -47.71 -13.94
CA MET A 112 -0.47 -48.84 -14.18
C MET A 112 0.54 -48.85 -13.05
N ARG A 113 0.77 -50.03 -12.44
CA ARG A 113 1.57 -50.11 -11.21
C ARG A 113 2.72 -51.10 -11.31
N ARG A 114 3.82 -50.82 -10.61
CA ARG A 114 5.02 -51.65 -10.58
C ARG A 114 4.78 -53.03 -9.95
N ASP A 115 3.92 -53.08 -8.93
CA ASP A 115 3.52 -54.30 -8.22
C ASP A 115 2.64 -55.24 -9.05
N ASP A 116 2.05 -54.76 -10.15
CA ASP A 116 1.17 -55.51 -11.06
C ASP A 116 1.76 -55.63 -12.50
N ASP A 117 3.09 -55.70 -12.63
CA ASP A 117 3.83 -55.78 -13.92
C ASP A 117 3.39 -54.76 -14.98
N TRP A 118 2.98 -53.57 -14.51
CA TRP A 118 2.45 -52.48 -15.32
C TRP A 118 1.23 -52.86 -16.17
N ALA A 119 0.39 -53.78 -15.67
CA ALA A 119 -0.93 -54.00 -16.24
C ALA A 119 -1.80 -52.74 -16.10
N PRO A 120 -2.56 -52.35 -17.15
CA PRO A 120 -3.54 -51.27 -17.04
C PRO A 120 -4.74 -51.67 -16.18
N ALA A 121 -4.98 -50.91 -15.12
CA ALA A 121 -6.07 -51.04 -14.17
C ALA A 121 -6.92 -49.75 -14.10
N GLU A 122 -8.07 -49.82 -13.44
CA GLU A 122 -8.95 -48.66 -13.18
C GLU A 122 -9.33 -47.85 -14.45
N ILE A 123 -9.52 -48.56 -15.57
CA ILE A 123 -9.82 -47.96 -16.87
C ILE A 123 -11.22 -47.31 -16.86
N ALA A 124 -11.25 -45.98 -16.93
CA ALA A 124 -12.48 -45.19 -16.93
C ALA A 124 -12.48 -44.14 -18.03
N SER A 125 -13.61 -44.01 -18.74
CA SER A 125 -13.88 -42.87 -19.61
C SER A 125 -14.13 -41.60 -18.79
N ASN A 126 -13.98 -40.44 -19.42
CA ASN A 126 -14.26 -39.15 -18.79
C ASN A 126 -15.64 -39.06 -18.09
N ASN A 127 -16.70 -39.60 -18.69
CA ASN A 127 -18.03 -39.64 -18.09
C ASN A 127 -18.06 -40.52 -16.83
N GLN A 128 -17.42 -41.70 -16.85
CA GLN A 128 -17.33 -42.59 -15.70
C GLN A 128 -16.51 -41.97 -14.55
N LEU A 129 -15.47 -41.18 -14.87
CA LEU A 129 -14.71 -40.42 -13.89
C LEU A 129 -15.58 -39.32 -13.23
N VAL A 130 -16.36 -38.58 -14.03
CA VAL A 130 -17.33 -37.59 -13.51
C VAL A 130 -18.36 -38.25 -12.59
N ASP A 131 -18.97 -39.35 -13.02
CA ASP A 131 -19.96 -40.10 -12.23
C ASP A 131 -19.35 -40.63 -10.92
N ALA A 132 -18.12 -41.16 -10.96
CA ALA A 132 -17.40 -41.64 -9.79
C ALA A 132 -17.02 -40.51 -8.82
N LEU A 133 -16.63 -39.34 -9.31
CA LEU A 133 -16.36 -38.15 -8.48
C LEU A 133 -17.63 -37.65 -7.79
N ILE A 134 -18.75 -37.56 -8.52
CA ILE A 134 -20.05 -37.19 -7.95
C ILE A 134 -20.49 -38.21 -6.89
N ALA A 135 -20.38 -39.51 -7.17
CA ALA A 135 -20.68 -40.57 -6.21
C ALA A 135 -19.74 -40.55 -4.98
N GLY A 136 -18.49 -40.10 -5.15
CA GLY A 136 -17.54 -39.89 -4.06
C GLY A 136 -17.80 -38.64 -3.19
N GLY A 137 -18.82 -37.84 -3.54
CA GLY A 137 -19.20 -36.62 -2.84
C GLY A 137 -18.43 -35.37 -3.30
N TYR A 138 -17.87 -35.36 -4.52
CA TYR A 138 -17.29 -34.14 -5.10
C TYR A 138 -18.37 -33.34 -5.84
N LEU A 139 -18.40 -32.03 -5.57
CA LEU A 139 -19.22 -31.04 -6.24
C LEU A 139 -18.47 -30.50 -7.48
N PRO A 140 -19.00 -30.59 -8.71
CA PRO A 140 -18.32 -30.03 -9.87
C PRO A 140 -18.31 -28.49 -9.84
N GLY A 141 -17.27 -27.92 -10.44
CA GLY A 141 -16.99 -26.50 -10.51
C GLY A 141 -16.28 -26.09 -11.80
N SER A 142 -16.10 -24.79 -11.96
CA SER A 142 -15.39 -24.18 -13.10
C SER A 142 -13.90 -24.07 -12.80
N GLY A 143 -13.05 -24.48 -13.74
CA GLY A 143 -11.62 -24.15 -13.70
C GLY A 143 -11.32 -22.67 -13.95
N PRO A 144 -10.09 -22.21 -13.67
CA PRO A 144 -9.70 -20.79 -13.69
C PRO A 144 -9.58 -20.12 -15.06
N THR A 145 -9.77 -20.84 -16.18
CA THR A 145 -9.48 -20.31 -17.52
C THR A 145 -10.66 -20.45 -18.48
N THR A 146 -10.80 -19.45 -19.37
CA THR A 146 -11.77 -19.41 -20.48
C THR A 146 -11.45 -20.44 -21.56
N GLY A 147 -11.56 -21.71 -21.20
CA GLY A 147 -11.06 -22.84 -21.98
C GLY A 147 -11.27 -24.19 -21.29
N SER A 148 -12.55 -24.56 -21.12
CA SER A 148 -13.05 -25.93 -20.86
C SER A 148 -12.55 -26.74 -19.65
N ARG A 149 -11.64 -26.24 -18.80
CA ARG A 149 -11.15 -27.02 -17.65
C ARG A 149 -12.27 -27.25 -16.62
N GLN A 150 -12.64 -28.52 -16.42
CA GLN A 150 -13.55 -28.93 -15.36
C GLN A 150 -12.82 -28.89 -14.02
N ALA A 151 -13.55 -28.67 -12.93
CA ALA A 151 -13.07 -28.84 -11.57
C ALA A 151 -14.10 -29.64 -10.76
N PHE A 152 -13.66 -30.27 -9.67
CA PHE A 152 -14.44 -31.09 -8.75
C PHE A 152 -13.89 -30.84 -7.35
N VAL A 153 -14.75 -30.35 -6.45
CA VAL A 153 -14.38 -29.89 -5.12
C VAL A 153 -15.09 -30.75 -4.08
N LYS A 154 -14.36 -31.25 -3.09
CA LYS A 154 -14.93 -31.91 -1.91
C LYS A 154 -14.32 -31.29 -0.66
N TYR A 155 -15.17 -30.94 0.31
CA TYR A 155 -14.75 -30.59 1.65
C TYR A 155 -15.25 -31.65 2.63
N ASP A 156 -14.34 -32.29 3.35
CA ASP A 156 -14.65 -33.44 4.20
C ASP A 156 -13.63 -33.54 5.34
N ASN A 157 -14.10 -33.73 6.57
CA ASN A 157 -13.26 -33.83 7.77
C ASN A 157 -12.20 -32.71 7.93
N GLY A 158 -12.54 -31.46 7.56
CA GLY A 158 -11.61 -30.33 7.64
C GLY A 158 -10.52 -30.33 6.55
N ARG A 159 -10.63 -31.19 5.53
CA ARG A 159 -9.76 -31.23 4.34
C ARG A 159 -10.56 -30.80 3.11
N LEU A 160 -10.05 -29.81 2.39
CA LEU A 160 -10.48 -29.48 1.04
C LEU A 160 -9.65 -30.29 0.05
N ASP A 161 -10.32 -30.91 -0.91
CA ASP A 161 -9.72 -31.64 -2.04
C ASP A 161 -10.36 -31.15 -3.34
N VAL A 162 -9.53 -30.66 -4.27
CA VAL A 162 -9.98 -30.10 -5.55
C VAL A 162 -9.25 -30.82 -6.67
N ILE A 163 -9.99 -31.53 -7.53
CA ILE A 163 -9.48 -32.15 -8.75
C ILE A 163 -9.86 -31.23 -9.92
N TYR A 164 -8.95 -30.92 -10.84
CA TYR A 164 -9.19 -29.96 -11.92
C TYR A 164 -8.38 -30.27 -13.18
N GLY A 165 -8.80 -29.70 -14.30
CA GLY A 165 -8.14 -29.89 -15.61
C GLY A 165 -9.10 -30.39 -16.67
N ASN A 166 -8.58 -30.68 -17.87
CA ASN A 166 -9.39 -31.25 -18.95
C ASN A 166 -9.49 -32.79 -18.87
N GLY A 167 -8.49 -33.44 -18.26
CA GLY A 167 -8.33 -34.87 -18.03
C GLY A 167 -8.31 -35.28 -16.54
N PHE A 168 -8.68 -34.36 -15.63
CA PHE A 168 -8.57 -34.51 -14.17
C PHE A 168 -7.12 -34.68 -13.67
N GLU A 169 -6.19 -34.07 -14.37
CA GLU A 169 -4.75 -34.11 -14.16
C GLU A 169 -4.30 -33.35 -12.90
N GLY A 170 -4.91 -32.20 -12.62
CA GLY A 170 -4.58 -31.36 -11.48
C GLY A 170 -5.29 -31.76 -10.19
N ARG A 171 -4.62 -31.61 -9.05
CA ARG A 171 -5.19 -31.77 -7.71
C ARG A 171 -4.69 -30.70 -6.75
N MET A 172 -5.54 -30.22 -5.84
CA MET A 172 -5.18 -29.30 -4.75
C MET A 172 -5.75 -29.83 -3.45
N VAL A 173 -4.93 -29.88 -2.40
CA VAL A 173 -5.31 -30.38 -1.08
C VAL A 173 -4.99 -29.31 -0.04
N ALA A 174 -6.00 -28.83 0.68
CA ALA A 174 -5.83 -27.90 1.79
C ALA A 174 -6.37 -28.45 3.10
N SER A 175 -5.66 -28.13 4.18
CA SER A 175 -6.00 -28.50 5.56
C SER A 175 -5.90 -27.30 6.53
N TYR A 176 -5.50 -26.12 6.03
CA TYR A 176 -5.41 -24.89 6.80
C TYR A 176 -6.48 -23.90 6.32
N PHE A 177 -7.29 -23.40 7.27
CA PHE A 177 -8.42 -22.51 7.01
C PHE A 177 -8.39 -21.39 8.04
N GLU A 178 -8.45 -20.14 7.56
CA GLU A 178 -8.41 -18.94 8.38
C GLU A 178 -9.63 -18.07 8.04
N LYS A 179 -10.38 -17.61 9.06
CA LYS A 179 -11.61 -16.82 8.91
C LYS A 179 -11.30 -15.34 9.12
N HIS A 180 -11.50 -14.51 8.09
CA HIS A 180 -11.24 -13.07 8.14
C HIS A 180 -12.56 -12.30 8.22
N MET A 181 -12.71 -11.45 9.23
CA MET A 181 -13.91 -10.63 9.44
C MET A 181 -13.74 -9.22 8.86
N MET A 182 -14.83 -8.61 8.42
CA MET A 182 -14.89 -7.23 7.95
C MET A 182 -15.05 -6.28 9.15
N GLU A 183 -13.93 -5.70 9.58
CA GLU A 183 -13.92 -4.67 10.62
C GLU A 183 -14.73 -3.42 10.20
N GLY A 184 -15.32 -2.73 11.17
CA GLY A 184 -16.20 -1.58 10.92
C GLY A 184 -17.67 -1.93 10.62
N THR A 185 -18.05 -3.21 10.70
CA THR A 185 -19.47 -3.64 10.65
C THR A 185 -19.95 -4.11 12.03
N GLU A 186 -21.15 -3.70 12.44
CA GLU A 186 -21.83 -4.21 13.64
C GLU A 186 -23.11 -4.97 13.25
N PRO A 187 -23.22 -6.28 13.57
CA PRO A 187 -22.15 -7.16 14.05
C PRO A 187 -21.07 -7.39 12.96
N PRO A 188 -19.85 -7.82 13.34
CA PRO A 188 -18.78 -8.12 12.39
C PRO A 188 -19.23 -9.16 11.36
N ARG A 189 -19.15 -8.80 10.08
CA ARG A 189 -19.51 -9.68 8.96
C ARG A 189 -18.29 -10.48 8.51
N LEU A 190 -18.51 -11.68 7.98
CA LEU A 190 -17.44 -12.44 7.31
C LEU A 190 -16.97 -11.70 6.06
N SER A 191 -15.66 -11.45 5.94
CA SER A 191 -15.03 -10.84 4.77
C SER A 191 -14.63 -11.91 3.75
N HIS A 192 -13.89 -12.93 4.20
CA HIS A 192 -13.44 -14.06 3.40
C HIS A 192 -12.84 -15.16 4.28
N TYR A 193 -12.62 -16.33 3.69
CA TYR A 193 -11.70 -17.34 4.20
C TYR A 193 -10.38 -17.28 3.43
N THR A 194 -9.26 -17.56 4.11
CA THR A 194 -8.00 -17.92 3.48
C THR A 194 -7.77 -19.41 3.67
N VAL A 195 -7.61 -20.13 2.57
CA VAL A 195 -7.44 -21.58 2.51
C VAL A 195 -6.03 -21.88 2.01
N ARG A 196 -5.21 -22.57 2.80
CA ARG A 196 -3.81 -22.89 2.42
C ARG A 196 -3.60 -24.38 2.32
N GLY A 197 -2.78 -24.77 1.35
CA GLY A 197 -2.57 -26.16 1.01
C GLY A 197 -1.45 -26.39 0.01
N HIS A 198 -1.45 -27.57 -0.59
CA HIS A 198 -0.50 -28.03 -1.58
C HIS A 198 -1.22 -28.38 -2.88
N TRP A 199 -0.55 -28.18 -4.02
CA TRP A 199 -1.12 -28.53 -5.33
C TRP A 199 -0.17 -29.43 -6.11
N TYR A 200 -0.75 -30.12 -7.07
CA TYR A 200 -0.12 -31.04 -8.00
C TYR A 200 -0.74 -30.76 -9.38
N GLU A 201 0.05 -30.45 -10.42
CA GLU A 201 -0.46 -30.28 -11.79
C GLU A 201 0.56 -30.84 -12.79
N PRO A 202 0.25 -31.94 -13.47
CA PRO A 202 1.02 -32.47 -14.59
C PRO A 202 1.20 -31.46 -15.71
N GLY A 203 2.42 -31.35 -16.23
CA GLY A 203 2.79 -30.43 -17.29
C GLY A 203 3.27 -29.05 -16.82
N ASN A 204 3.45 -28.77 -15.53
CA ASN A 204 3.97 -27.46 -15.05
C ASN A 204 5.48 -27.48 -14.75
N GLU A 205 6.20 -28.45 -15.31
CA GLU A 205 7.58 -28.76 -14.90
C GLU A 205 8.62 -27.99 -15.69
N GLN A 206 9.27 -27.00 -15.07
CA GLN A 206 10.46 -26.40 -15.70
C GLN A 206 11.53 -27.48 -15.91
N ALA A 207 12.12 -27.53 -17.11
CA ALA A 207 13.13 -28.53 -17.44
C ALA A 207 14.36 -28.41 -16.51
N GLY A 208 14.54 -29.40 -15.63
CA GLY A 208 15.57 -29.40 -14.57
C GLY A 208 15.12 -28.91 -13.20
N GLY A 209 13.85 -28.51 -13.04
CA GLY A 209 13.26 -28.18 -11.74
C GLY A 209 13.01 -29.43 -10.91
N GLN A 210 13.87 -29.70 -9.93
CA GLN A 210 13.63 -30.71 -8.90
C GLN A 210 13.06 -30.03 -7.64
N CYS A 211 11.75 -30.15 -7.41
CA CYS A 211 11.25 -30.05 -6.05
C CYS A 211 11.73 -31.32 -5.31
N ALA A 212 12.51 -31.17 -4.23
CA ALA A 212 13.20 -32.30 -3.60
C ALA A 212 12.30 -33.24 -2.79
N GLU A 213 11.05 -32.84 -2.54
CA GLU A 213 10.10 -33.53 -1.67
C GLU A 213 8.96 -34.15 -2.48
N SER A 214 8.52 -35.35 -2.07
CA SER A 214 7.27 -35.96 -2.52
C SER A 214 6.24 -35.94 -1.38
N ARG A 215 4.95 -35.81 -1.72
CA ARG A 215 3.85 -35.82 -0.74
C ARG A 215 2.66 -36.57 -1.32
N GLU A 216 2.11 -37.50 -0.54
CA GLU A 216 1.10 -38.47 -1.00
C GLU A 216 1.55 -39.28 -2.25
N GLY A 217 2.86 -39.47 -2.43
CA GLY A 217 3.49 -40.19 -3.55
C GLY A 217 3.77 -39.35 -4.80
N TYR A 218 3.13 -38.19 -4.94
CA TYR A 218 3.37 -37.25 -6.04
C TYR A 218 4.59 -36.34 -5.72
N PRO A 219 5.32 -35.85 -6.73
CA PRO A 219 6.26 -34.75 -6.53
C PRO A 219 5.52 -33.51 -5.99
N LEU A 220 6.04 -32.89 -4.93
CA LEU A 220 5.43 -31.70 -4.32
C LEU A 220 5.67 -30.48 -5.22
N TRP A 221 4.68 -30.14 -6.05
CA TRP A 221 4.80 -29.02 -6.99
C TRP A 221 4.80 -27.65 -6.34
N GLY A 222 4.19 -27.53 -5.17
CA GLY A 222 4.20 -26.30 -4.41
C GLY A 222 3.05 -26.17 -3.44
N SER A 223 2.95 -24.99 -2.86
CA SER A 223 1.84 -24.59 -2.01
C SER A 223 0.92 -23.61 -2.72
N PHE A 224 -0.29 -23.45 -2.19
CA PHE A 224 -1.21 -22.40 -2.59
C PHE A 224 -1.85 -21.71 -1.38
N SER A 225 -2.23 -20.45 -1.58
CA SER A 225 -3.11 -19.68 -0.72
C SER A 225 -4.31 -19.22 -1.56
N MET A 226 -5.52 -19.57 -1.15
CA MET A 226 -6.76 -19.28 -1.85
C MET A 226 -7.69 -18.45 -0.98
N THR A 227 -8.09 -17.28 -1.46
CA THR A 227 -9.08 -16.41 -0.81
C THR A 227 -10.48 -16.73 -1.34
N VAL A 228 -11.39 -17.14 -0.44
CA VAL A 228 -12.79 -17.49 -0.74
C VAL A 228 -13.71 -16.46 -0.09
N TYR A 229 -14.39 -15.66 -0.89
CA TYR A 229 -15.32 -14.63 -0.40
C TYR A 229 -16.75 -15.22 -0.27
N PRO A 230 -17.46 -15.04 0.87
CA PRO A 230 -18.80 -15.60 1.10
C PRO A 230 -19.88 -15.01 0.18
N PHE A 231 -19.64 -13.83 -0.38
CA PHE A 231 -20.57 -13.11 -1.26
C PHE A 231 -19.94 -12.70 -2.60
N GLY A 232 -18.74 -13.20 -2.92
CA GLY A 232 -17.98 -12.81 -4.12
C GLY A 232 -18.14 -13.79 -5.28
N GLN A 233 -17.97 -13.30 -6.51
CA GLN A 233 -17.93 -14.14 -7.72
C GLN A 233 -16.52 -14.67 -8.04
N THR A 234 -15.52 -14.28 -7.25
CA THR A 234 -14.10 -14.51 -7.54
C THR A 234 -13.46 -15.28 -6.40
N MET A 235 -12.55 -16.19 -6.75
CA MET A 235 -11.58 -16.77 -5.82
C MET A 235 -10.19 -16.35 -6.31
N ASN A 236 -9.36 -15.83 -5.40
CA ASN A 236 -8.00 -15.44 -5.74
C ASN A 236 -7.06 -16.52 -5.25
N MET A 237 -6.23 -17.09 -6.14
CA MET A 237 -5.26 -18.12 -5.78
C MET A 237 -3.84 -17.62 -6.06
N GLN A 238 -2.98 -17.71 -5.05
CA GLN A 238 -1.54 -17.53 -5.19
C GLN A 238 -0.89 -18.91 -5.06
N ARG A 239 0.00 -19.26 -6.00
CA ARG A 239 0.78 -20.51 -5.97
C ARG A 239 2.25 -20.19 -5.69
N LYS A 240 2.93 -21.01 -4.90
CA LYS A 240 4.38 -20.95 -4.68
C LYS A 240 5.01 -22.27 -5.16
N PRO A 241 5.70 -22.31 -6.31
CA PRO A 241 6.33 -23.53 -6.81
C PRO A 241 7.45 -24.05 -5.89
N CYS A 242 7.56 -25.38 -5.74
CA CYS A 242 8.55 -26.12 -4.93
C CYS A 242 8.75 -25.66 -3.46
N VAL A 243 7.73 -25.06 -2.83
CA VAL A 243 7.86 -24.45 -1.49
C VAL A 243 6.65 -24.81 -0.61
N ASN A 244 6.86 -25.17 0.67
CA ASN A 244 5.77 -25.48 1.61
C ASN A 244 4.93 -24.22 1.93
N HIS A 245 3.70 -24.40 2.44
CA HIS A 245 2.76 -23.28 2.56
C HIS A 245 3.19 -22.19 3.56
N ASP A 246 4.05 -22.55 4.52
CA ASP A 246 4.61 -21.65 5.54
C ASP A 246 5.96 -21.03 5.16
N GLU A 247 6.57 -21.48 4.06
CA GLU A 247 7.92 -21.05 3.63
C GLU A 247 7.87 -19.83 2.69
N GLU A 248 8.96 -19.06 2.65
CA GLU A 248 9.11 -17.93 1.74
C GLU A 248 9.43 -18.41 0.31
N GLY A 249 8.66 -17.95 -0.68
CA GLY A 249 8.81 -18.37 -2.06
C GLY A 249 8.12 -17.41 -3.04
N LYS A 250 8.67 -17.31 -4.25
CA LYS A 250 8.09 -16.47 -5.31
C LYS A 250 6.67 -16.95 -5.63
N SER A 251 5.72 -16.03 -5.54
CA SER A 251 4.30 -16.33 -5.72
C SER A 251 3.86 -16.01 -7.14
N GLU A 252 3.32 -17.00 -7.82
CA GLU A 252 2.62 -16.87 -9.09
C GLU A 252 1.13 -16.59 -8.80
N SER A 253 0.63 -15.44 -9.27
CA SER A 253 -0.76 -15.03 -9.06
C SER A 253 -1.68 -15.57 -10.15
N GLY A 254 -2.67 -16.36 -9.76
CA GLY A 254 -3.75 -16.86 -10.62
C GLY A 254 -5.11 -16.36 -10.13
N ALA A 255 -5.73 -15.44 -10.87
CA ALA A 255 -7.12 -15.06 -10.62
C ALA A 255 -8.07 -16.13 -11.18
N ILE A 256 -8.93 -16.72 -10.34
CA ILE A 256 -10.02 -17.59 -10.79
C ILE A 256 -11.20 -16.68 -11.13
N ALA A 257 -11.14 -16.06 -12.33
CA ALA A 257 -12.06 -14.98 -12.69
C ALA A 257 -12.38 -14.90 -14.20
N ASP A 258 -13.18 -15.85 -14.71
CA ASP A 258 -14.18 -15.55 -15.76
C ASP A 258 -15.23 -16.68 -15.86
N LEU A 259 -16.34 -16.55 -15.14
CA LEU A 259 -17.39 -17.58 -15.00
C LEU A 259 -18.52 -17.38 -16.01
N ARG A 260 -18.45 -18.03 -17.17
CA ARG A 260 -19.52 -17.94 -18.20
C ARG A 260 -20.63 -18.95 -17.96
N LEU A 261 -21.86 -18.47 -17.70
CA LEU A 261 -23.02 -19.30 -17.35
C LEU A 261 -23.40 -20.41 -18.37
N ARG A 262 -23.08 -20.25 -19.66
CA ARG A 262 -23.65 -21.07 -20.74
C ARG A 262 -23.18 -22.52 -20.80
N ASP A 263 -22.06 -22.86 -20.16
CA ASP A 263 -21.55 -24.24 -20.15
C ASP A 263 -22.14 -25.08 -18.98
N PHE A 264 -22.82 -24.43 -18.04
CA PHE A 264 -23.32 -25.04 -16.79
C PHE A 264 -24.77 -25.52 -16.84
N GLU A 265 -25.61 -24.96 -17.72
CA GLU A 265 -27.02 -25.36 -17.88
C GLU A 265 -27.19 -26.86 -18.23
N LYS A 266 -26.15 -27.49 -18.81
CA LYS A 266 -26.14 -28.92 -19.16
C LYS A 266 -25.96 -29.86 -17.97
N PHE A 267 -25.46 -29.37 -16.84
CA PHE A 267 -25.21 -30.15 -15.62
C PHE A 267 -25.99 -29.63 -14.40
N GLY A 268 -26.77 -28.55 -14.56
CA GLY A 268 -27.75 -28.07 -13.56
C GLY A 268 -27.15 -27.29 -12.36
N LEU A 269 -25.91 -26.82 -12.45
CA LEU A 269 -25.16 -26.31 -11.28
C LEU A 269 -24.60 -24.90 -11.51
N GLU A 270 -24.93 -23.97 -10.62
CA GLU A 270 -24.49 -22.57 -10.72
C GLU A 270 -23.17 -22.34 -9.95
N PRO A 271 -22.15 -21.70 -10.55
CA PRO A 271 -20.88 -21.42 -9.86
C PRO A 271 -21.02 -20.61 -8.55
N LEU A 272 -22.02 -19.73 -8.47
CA LEU A 272 -22.38 -19.00 -7.24
C LEU A 272 -22.83 -19.92 -6.10
N LYS A 273 -23.47 -21.06 -6.43
CA LYS A 273 -23.82 -22.08 -5.44
C LYS A 273 -22.58 -22.81 -4.94
N LEU A 274 -21.56 -23.05 -5.77
CA LEU A 274 -20.34 -23.75 -5.32
C LEU A 274 -19.54 -22.91 -4.31
N ALA A 275 -19.26 -21.64 -4.62
CA ALA A 275 -18.53 -20.76 -3.68
C ALA A 275 -19.30 -20.58 -2.36
N LYS A 276 -20.64 -20.48 -2.45
CA LYS A 276 -21.51 -20.42 -1.28
C LYS A 276 -21.51 -21.74 -0.49
N VAL A 277 -21.73 -22.89 -1.12
CA VAL A 277 -21.74 -24.20 -0.44
C VAL A 277 -20.41 -24.47 0.24
N LEU A 278 -19.28 -24.16 -0.41
CA LEU A 278 -17.97 -24.30 0.23
C LEU A 278 -17.80 -23.35 1.43
N SER A 279 -18.30 -22.11 1.34
CA SER A 279 -18.33 -21.17 2.48
C SER A 279 -19.21 -21.69 3.62
N ASP A 280 -20.42 -22.16 3.31
CA ASP A 280 -21.40 -22.69 4.27
C ASP A 280 -20.87 -23.98 4.94
N GLU A 281 -20.17 -24.85 4.21
CA GLU A 281 -19.54 -26.08 4.74
C GLU A 281 -18.31 -25.79 5.62
N ILE A 282 -17.46 -24.83 5.24
CA ILE A 282 -16.33 -24.37 6.08
C ILE A 282 -16.86 -23.68 7.35
N GLU A 283 -17.97 -22.96 7.28
CA GLU A 283 -18.63 -22.38 8.46
C GLU A 283 -19.26 -23.47 9.35
N ALA A 284 -19.94 -24.45 8.77
CA ALA A 284 -20.60 -25.53 9.51
C ALA A 284 -19.63 -26.50 10.20
N ALA A 285 -18.48 -26.79 9.58
CA ALA A 285 -17.41 -27.57 10.22
C ALA A 285 -16.60 -26.74 11.26
N GLY A 286 -16.73 -25.42 11.20
CA GLY A 286 -15.82 -24.47 11.83
C GLY A 286 -16.23 -23.97 13.21
N ASN A 287 -16.18 -24.84 14.22
CA ASN A 287 -15.94 -24.39 15.61
C ASN A 287 -14.46 -23.96 15.79
N PHE A 288 -13.95 -23.12 14.89
CA PHE A 288 -12.60 -22.56 14.97
C PHE A 288 -12.57 -21.56 16.12
N ALA A 289 -11.84 -21.93 17.18
CA ALA A 289 -11.95 -21.28 18.47
C ALA A 289 -11.57 -19.80 18.40
N THR A 290 -12.53 -18.93 18.73
CA THR A 290 -12.34 -17.48 18.96
C THR A 290 -11.58 -17.17 20.26
N THR A 291 -10.93 -18.18 20.86
CA THR A 291 -10.34 -18.12 22.21
C THR A 291 -8.85 -17.75 22.18
N ALA A 292 -8.56 -16.55 21.69
CA ALA A 292 -7.34 -15.85 22.03
C ALA A 292 -7.72 -14.39 22.32
N ASP A 293 -7.69 -14.03 23.61
CA ASP A 293 -7.83 -12.64 24.05
C ASP A 293 -6.81 -11.78 23.28
N SER A 294 -7.29 -10.70 22.64
CA SER A 294 -6.44 -9.80 21.87
C SER A 294 -5.35 -9.16 22.75
N GLN A 295 -5.58 -9.02 24.06
CA GLN A 295 -4.56 -8.57 25.00
C GLN A 295 -3.51 -9.64 25.34
N GLU A 296 -3.90 -10.90 25.50
CA GLU A 296 -2.92 -11.99 25.72
C GLU A 296 -2.04 -12.19 24.48
N TYR A 297 -2.64 -12.09 23.29
CA TYR A 297 -1.92 -12.11 22.02
C TYR A 297 -1.02 -10.88 21.81
N ALA A 298 -1.35 -9.71 22.35
CA ALA A 298 -0.49 -8.52 22.29
C ALA A 298 0.71 -8.59 23.26
N ARG A 299 0.52 -9.14 24.47
CA ARG A 299 1.56 -9.22 25.51
C ARG A 299 2.69 -10.20 25.18
N THR A 300 2.45 -11.18 24.29
CA THR A 300 3.43 -12.19 23.89
C THR A 300 4.24 -11.83 22.64
N ARG A 301 3.98 -10.68 21.99
CA ARG A 301 4.69 -10.28 20.77
C ARG A 301 6.07 -9.72 21.07
N GLN A 302 7.07 -10.15 20.30
CA GLN A 302 8.30 -9.38 20.17
C GLN A 302 8.04 -8.15 19.29
N PRO A 303 8.58 -6.96 19.65
CA PRO A 303 8.47 -5.79 18.80
C PRO A 303 9.35 -5.96 17.55
N LEU A 304 8.80 -5.65 16.38
CA LEU A 304 9.55 -5.57 15.12
C LEU A 304 10.49 -4.35 15.10
N PHE A 305 10.17 -3.32 15.89
CA PHE A 305 11.04 -2.20 16.17
C PHE A 305 10.85 -1.74 17.62
N GLU A 306 11.94 -1.50 18.33
CA GLU A 306 11.92 -0.88 19.67
C GLU A 306 12.94 0.26 19.76
N SER A 307 12.48 1.39 20.30
CA SER A 307 13.28 2.50 20.75
C SER A 307 12.83 2.96 22.14
N ALA A 308 13.53 3.97 22.69
CA ALA A 308 13.12 4.63 23.93
C ALA A 308 11.75 5.31 23.83
N ARG A 309 11.36 5.79 22.62
CA ARG A 309 10.12 6.55 22.38
C ARG A 309 8.98 5.72 21.79
N LEU A 310 9.26 4.63 21.07
CA LEU A 310 8.28 3.88 20.30
C LEU A 310 8.58 2.37 20.29
N ARG A 311 7.54 1.55 20.37
CA ARG A 311 7.58 0.14 19.97
C ARG A 311 6.59 -0.10 18.83
N LEU A 312 6.95 -0.94 17.87
CA LEU A 312 6.10 -1.34 16.77
C LEU A 312 5.96 -2.87 16.76
N TYR A 313 4.73 -3.36 16.64
CA TYR A 313 4.39 -4.77 16.62
C TYR A 313 3.55 -5.09 15.38
N ALA A 314 3.71 -6.25 14.76
CA ALA A 314 2.73 -6.71 13.76
C ALA A 314 1.40 -7.07 14.45
N GLN A 315 0.27 -6.67 13.86
CA GLN A 315 -1.07 -6.94 14.40
C GLN A 315 -1.52 -8.39 14.07
N ARG A 316 -1.09 -8.92 12.92
CA ARG A 316 -0.99 -10.32 12.47
C ARG A 316 -0.22 -10.36 11.13
N PRO A 317 0.26 -11.52 10.63
CA PRO A 317 0.86 -11.63 9.30
C PRO A 317 -0.22 -11.61 8.21
N ASP A 318 -0.78 -10.42 7.94
CA ASP A 318 -1.59 -10.19 6.74
C ASP A 318 -0.71 -10.29 5.47
N LEU A 319 -1.34 -10.64 4.34
CA LEU A 319 -0.67 -10.67 3.05
C LEU A 319 -0.08 -9.28 2.70
N CYS A 320 1.10 -9.27 2.06
CA CYS A 320 1.90 -8.08 1.75
C CYS A 320 1.19 -6.94 0.98
N SER A 321 -0.06 -7.11 0.55
CA SER A 321 -0.92 -6.03 0.03
C SER A 321 -1.28 -4.98 1.10
N HIS A 322 -1.51 -5.38 2.36
CA HIS A 322 -1.90 -4.48 3.44
C HIS A 322 -1.41 -4.98 4.79
N LEU A 323 -0.26 -4.48 5.26
CA LEU A 323 0.31 -4.88 6.55
C LEU A 323 -0.30 -4.07 7.70
N ARG A 324 -0.60 -4.71 8.82
CA ARG A 324 -1.19 -4.06 10.00
C ARG A 324 -0.23 -4.07 11.19
N PHE A 325 -0.14 -2.95 11.90
CA PHE A 325 0.77 -2.78 13.03
C PHE A 325 0.07 -2.15 14.25
N ASP A 326 0.57 -2.45 15.44
CA ASP A 326 0.32 -1.68 16.66
C ASP A 326 1.58 -0.85 16.99
N ALA A 327 1.42 0.45 17.20
CA ALA A 327 2.48 1.37 17.60
C ALA A 327 2.25 1.86 19.03
N VAL A 328 3.11 1.45 19.97
CA VAL A 328 3.04 1.87 21.37
C VAL A 328 4.11 2.94 21.64
N TYR A 329 3.70 4.20 21.74
CA TYR A 329 4.60 5.32 22.02
C TYR A 329 4.69 5.61 23.54
N ARG A 330 5.87 6.01 24.02
CA ARG A 330 6.15 6.24 25.46
C ARG A 330 6.18 7.72 25.87
N VAL A 331 5.88 8.61 24.93
CA VAL A 331 5.84 10.06 25.14
C VAL A 331 4.41 10.51 25.43
N ASN A 332 4.21 11.69 26.02
CA ASN A 332 2.88 12.27 26.16
C ASN A 332 2.28 12.54 24.76
N SER A 333 1.01 12.19 24.53
CA SER A 333 0.29 12.48 23.28
C SER A 333 0.38 13.95 22.85
N GLU A 334 0.34 14.89 23.82
CA GLU A 334 0.49 16.33 23.58
C GLU A 334 1.86 16.72 23.00
N GLN A 335 2.88 15.90 23.26
CA GLN A 335 4.28 16.13 22.87
C GLN A 335 4.72 15.19 21.74
N ARG A 336 3.80 14.38 21.21
CA ARG A 336 4.09 13.29 20.27
C ARG A 336 4.75 13.80 18.98
N ASP A 337 4.30 14.91 18.43
CA ASP A 337 4.97 15.48 17.25
C ASP A 337 6.34 16.09 17.59
N SER A 338 6.47 16.84 18.70
CA SER A 338 7.74 17.45 19.10
C SER A 338 8.84 16.43 19.45
N GLU A 339 8.46 15.25 19.93
CA GLU A 339 9.40 14.16 20.25
C GLU A 339 9.79 13.30 19.03
N PHE A 340 9.18 13.55 17.87
CA PHE A 340 9.41 12.85 16.60
C PHE A 340 9.62 13.88 15.47
N ASP A 341 10.65 14.71 15.65
CA ASP A 341 11.15 15.70 14.69
C ASP A 341 10.07 16.66 14.12
N GLY A 342 9.07 16.97 14.93
CA GLY A 342 7.97 17.87 14.61
C GLY A 342 6.84 17.24 13.77
N ASN A 343 6.93 15.97 13.39
CA ASN A 343 5.94 15.30 12.54
C ASN A 343 5.93 13.77 12.78
N TYR A 344 5.17 13.34 13.79
CA TYR A 344 5.06 11.93 14.16
C TYR A 344 4.57 11.07 13.00
N THR A 345 3.59 11.54 12.24
CA THR A 345 3.00 10.82 11.11
C THR A 345 4.03 10.51 10.02
N ARG A 346 4.94 11.46 9.72
CA ARG A 346 6.01 11.26 8.74
C ARG A 346 7.05 10.26 9.22
N GLU A 347 7.50 10.38 10.48
CA GLU A 347 8.49 9.45 11.05
C GLU A 347 7.93 8.04 11.22
N LEU A 348 6.68 7.92 11.68
CA LEU A 348 5.99 6.65 11.76
C LEU A 348 5.80 6.03 10.38
N GLY A 349 5.39 6.79 9.37
CA GLY A 349 5.26 6.28 8.00
C GLY A 349 6.59 5.84 7.37
N ARG A 350 7.69 6.56 7.64
CA ARG A 350 9.06 6.18 7.25
C ARG A 350 9.50 4.88 7.93
N LEU A 351 9.22 4.75 9.23
CA LEU A 351 9.52 3.54 9.99
C LEU A 351 8.69 2.35 9.52
N LEU A 352 7.38 2.54 9.34
CA LEU A 352 6.46 1.53 8.83
C LEU A 352 6.91 1.04 7.45
N ARG A 353 7.30 1.93 6.53
CA ARG A 353 7.88 1.53 5.23
C ARG A 353 9.09 0.62 5.43
N ARG A 354 10.02 0.98 6.34
CA ARG A 354 11.23 0.20 6.59
C ARG A 354 10.91 -1.19 7.14
N VAL A 355 10.05 -1.27 8.14
CA VAL A 355 9.65 -2.55 8.77
C VAL A 355 8.81 -3.39 7.80
N ALA A 356 7.89 -2.77 7.06
CA ALA A 356 7.12 -3.42 5.99
C ALA A 356 8.03 -4.01 4.90
N ASN A 357 9.04 -3.27 4.44
CA ASN A 357 10.02 -3.76 3.46
C ASN A 357 10.94 -4.87 4.01
N GLN A 358 11.05 -5.02 5.33
CA GLN A 358 11.75 -6.14 5.96
C GLN A 358 10.87 -7.40 6.10
N GLN A 359 9.54 -7.24 6.11
CA GLN A 359 8.57 -8.34 6.16
C GLN A 359 8.09 -8.76 4.75
N CYS A 360 8.23 -7.88 3.75
CA CYS A 360 7.68 -8.05 2.41
C CYS A 360 8.58 -7.40 1.35
N GLU A 361 8.81 -8.07 0.23
CA GLU A 361 9.63 -7.55 -0.89
C GLU A 361 9.02 -6.31 -1.57
N SER A 362 7.69 -6.15 -1.50
CA SER A 362 6.96 -5.05 -2.14
C SER A 362 5.61 -4.71 -1.47
N PRO A 363 5.61 -4.17 -0.24
CA PRO A 363 4.39 -3.74 0.43
C PRO A 363 3.78 -2.53 -0.29
N LEU A 364 2.49 -2.61 -0.64
CA LEU A 364 1.78 -1.48 -1.26
C LEU A 364 1.29 -0.48 -0.21
N THR A 365 0.68 -1.00 0.86
CA THR A 365 0.14 -0.21 1.96
C THR A 365 0.44 -0.84 3.32
N ALA A 366 0.42 -0.02 4.36
CA ALA A 366 0.34 -0.50 5.73
C ALA A 366 -0.54 0.42 6.58
N SER A 367 -1.22 -0.14 7.57
CA SER A 367 -1.98 0.61 8.56
C SER A 367 -1.45 0.37 9.97
N VAL A 368 -1.71 1.33 10.86
CA VAL A 368 -1.18 1.33 12.22
C VAL A 368 -2.22 1.87 13.20
N ASP A 369 -2.39 1.16 14.31
CA ASP A 369 -3.13 1.63 15.48
C ASP A 369 -2.13 2.15 16.52
N ASN A 370 -2.23 3.43 16.90
CA ASN A 370 -1.31 4.07 17.85
C ASN A 370 -1.89 4.06 19.27
N TYR A 371 -1.07 3.67 20.24
CA TYR A 371 -1.41 3.62 21.66
C TYR A 371 -0.36 4.37 22.47
N SER A 372 -0.79 5.13 23.49
CA SER A 372 0.15 5.59 24.51
C SER A 372 0.50 4.43 25.45
N LEU A 373 1.70 4.43 26.03
CA LEU A 373 2.13 3.38 26.94
C LEU A 373 1.21 3.26 28.17
N GLY A 374 0.47 2.16 28.24
CA GLY A 374 -0.49 1.86 29.32
C GLY A 374 -1.95 2.12 28.96
N ASP A 375 -2.24 2.71 27.80
CA ASP A 375 -3.61 2.87 27.31
C ASP A 375 -4.15 1.56 26.70
N THR A 376 -5.42 1.27 26.93
CA THR A 376 -6.13 0.11 26.35
C THR A 376 -6.78 0.42 25.00
N ASP A 377 -7.13 1.69 24.77
CA ASP A 377 -7.76 2.17 23.54
C ASP A 377 -6.74 2.91 22.68
N LYS A 378 -6.86 2.78 21.35
CA LYS A 378 -6.00 3.52 20.43
C LYS A 378 -6.29 5.02 20.48
N TRP A 379 -5.22 5.81 20.47
CA TRP A 379 -5.27 7.26 20.35
C TRP A 379 -5.74 7.68 18.96
N ASP A 380 -5.12 7.13 17.91
CA ASP A 380 -5.52 7.31 16.52
C ASP A 380 -5.10 6.11 15.65
N HIS A 381 -5.71 6.03 14.48
CA HIS A 381 -5.39 5.10 13.41
C HIS A 381 -4.80 5.87 12.22
N MET A 382 -3.80 5.30 11.55
CA MET A 382 -3.23 5.87 10.32
C MET A 382 -3.05 4.77 9.27
N SER A 383 -3.29 5.11 8.00
CA SER A 383 -2.99 4.23 6.87
C SER A 383 -2.04 4.91 5.89
N PHE A 384 -1.04 4.19 5.41
CA PHE A 384 0.03 4.67 4.54
C PHE A 384 0.12 3.87 3.24
N GLN A 385 0.54 4.56 2.17
CA GLN A 385 0.90 3.98 0.88
C GLN A 385 2.38 4.22 0.58
N PHE A 386 3.09 3.16 0.14
CA PHE A 386 4.55 3.19 -0.06
C PHE A 386 4.99 3.26 -1.54
N ARG A 387 4.05 3.13 -2.48
CA ARG A 387 4.25 3.29 -3.93
C ARG A 387 2.99 3.88 -4.58
N PRO A 388 3.10 4.78 -5.58
CA PRO A 388 1.93 5.38 -6.21
C PRO A 388 1.09 4.34 -6.96
N ILE A 389 -0.22 4.59 -7.07
CA ILE A 389 -1.16 3.71 -7.82
C ILE A 389 -0.80 3.65 -9.32
N ARG A 390 -0.10 4.67 -9.83
CA ARG A 390 0.45 4.74 -11.19
C ARG A 390 1.94 5.08 -11.10
N PRO A 391 2.86 4.30 -11.68
CA PRO A 391 4.28 4.63 -11.68
C PRO A 391 4.54 6.01 -12.28
N SER A 392 5.40 6.80 -11.64
CA SER A 392 5.82 8.08 -12.21
C SER A 392 6.73 7.85 -13.43
N PRO A 393 6.49 8.50 -14.58
CA PRO A 393 7.37 8.39 -15.74
C PRO A 393 8.76 9.02 -15.50
N LEU A 394 8.96 9.76 -14.40
CA LEU A 394 10.22 10.40 -14.02
C LEU A 394 11.11 9.52 -13.11
N GLY A 395 10.62 8.37 -12.65
CA GLY A 395 11.36 7.41 -11.82
C GLY A 395 11.52 7.80 -10.34
N GLY A 396 11.76 6.80 -9.48
CA GLY A 396 12.11 7.03 -8.06
C GLY A 396 11.03 6.75 -7.00
N ASP A 397 10.15 5.77 -7.19
CA ASP A 397 9.13 5.37 -6.20
C ASP A 397 9.71 4.87 -4.83
N GLU A 398 11.03 4.71 -4.73
CA GLU A 398 11.76 4.27 -3.54
C GLU A 398 11.64 5.19 -2.30
N ASN A 399 11.15 6.42 -2.48
CA ASN A 399 10.86 7.36 -1.38
C ASN A 399 9.38 7.74 -1.24
N TYR A 400 8.48 7.18 -2.05
CA TYR A 400 7.06 7.54 -2.03
C TYR A 400 6.37 7.16 -0.71
N LEU A 401 5.82 8.14 0.00
CA LEU A 401 5.07 7.91 1.23
C LEU A 401 3.85 8.85 1.24
N GLN A 402 2.66 8.28 1.13
CA GLN A 402 1.40 9.03 1.25
C GLN A 402 0.60 8.53 2.45
N LEU A 403 0.06 9.45 3.23
CA LEU A 403 -0.98 9.17 4.23
C LEU A 403 -2.32 9.04 3.50
N LEU A 404 -2.98 7.89 3.63
CA LEU A 404 -4.28 7.57 3.01
C LEU A 404 -5.45 7.89 3.95
N ASP A 405 -5.32 7.54 5.22
CA ASP A 405 -6.30 7.82 6.27
C ASP A 405 -5.59 8.24 7.55
N HIS A 406 -6.25 9.11 8.33
CA HIS A 406 -5.89 9.41 9.71
C HIS A 406 -7.17 9.69 10.50
N SER A 407 -7.52 8.78 11.40
CA SER A 407 -8.77 8.83 12.16
C SER A 407 -8.52 8.78 13.67
N ASN A 408 -9.00 9.80 14.39
CA ASN A 408 -8.85 9.92 15.84
C ASN A 408 -9.76 8.93 16.59
N GLY A 409 -9.19 8.23 17.57
CA GLY A 409 -9.92 7.41 18.53
C GLY A 409 -10.77 8.25 19.51
N PRO A 410 -11.68 7.64 20.28
CA PRO A 410 -12.61 8.36 21.16
C PRO A 410 -11.90 9.28 22.17
N ARG A 411 -10.79 8.82 22.76
CA ARG A 411 -10.00 9.61 23.72
C ARG A 411 -9.29 10.79 23.08
N ALA A 412 -8.76 10.64 21.86
CA ALA A 412 -8.15 11.76 21.13
C ALA A 412 -9.19 12.80 20.72
N LYS A 413 -10.41 12.38 20.35
CA LYS A 413 -11.55 13.28 20.11
C LYS A 413 -11.93 14.06 21.38
N ALA A 414 -12.14 13.38 22.50
CA ALA A 414 -12.44 14.03 23.78
C ALA A 414 -11.30 14.98 24.26
N HIS A 415 -10.04 14.65 23.99
CA HIS A 415 -8.92 15.55 24.26
C HIS A 415 -8.89 16.76 23.33
N ALA A 416 -9.20 16.59 22.04
CA ALA A 416 -9.33 17.70 21.09
C ALA A 416 -10.51 18.64 21.44
N GLU A 417 -11.63 18.08 21.91
CA GLU A 417 -12.76 18.84 22.47
C GLU A 417 -12.36 19.60 23.75
N TRP A 418 -11.62 18.96 24.66
CA TRP A 418 -11.08 19.62 25.85
C TRP A 418 -10.10 20.75 25.51
N LEU A 419 -9.20 20.53 24.54
CA LEU A 419 -8.32 21.57 24.01
C LEU A 419 -9.14 22.70 23.40
N ALA A 420 -10.10 22.41 22.52
CA ALA A 420 -10.99 23.42 21.94
C ALA A 420 -11.68 24.31 23.01
N ALA A 421 -12.10 23.72 24.12
CA ALA A 421 -12.71 24.43 25.25
C ALA A 421 -11.72 25.23 26.13
N ASN A 422 -10.41 24.93 26.11
CA ASN A 422 -9.41 25.49 27.04
C ASN A 422 -8.18 26.13 26.38
N LEU A 423 -8.07 26.11 25.05
CA LEU A 423 -6.91 26.56 24.28
C LEU A 423 -6.64 28.06 24.49
N LEU A 424 -7.70 28.86 24.50
CA LEU A 424 -7.64 30.29 24.78
C LEU A 424 -7.63 30.56 26.30
N GLY A 425 -7.14 29.61 27.09
CA GLY A 425 -7.22 29.59 28.55
C GLY A 425 -8.56 29.05 29.09
N PRO A 426 -8.76 29.08 30.42
CA PRO A 426 -9.91 28.42 31.06
C PRO A 426 -11.25 28.87 30.49
N ALA A 427 -12.14 27.90 30.20
CA ALA A 427 -13.49 28.17 29.72
C ALA A 427 -14.21 29.19 30.61
N CYS A 428 -14.85 30.20 30.00
CA CYS A 428 -15.68 31.13 30.77
C CYS A 428 -17.01 30.47 31.15
N THR A 429 -17.51 30.79 32.33
CA THR A 429 -18.74 30.21 32.90
C THR A 429 -19.90 31.21 32.96
N ASP A 430 -19.64 32.48 32.63
CA ASP A 430 -20.57 33.60 32.79
C ASP A 430 -20.45 34.55 31.58
N GLY A 431 -21.59 34.77 30.91
CA GLY A 431 -21.72 35.58 29.70
C GLY A 431 -22.37 34.84 28.53
N PRO A 432 -23.02 35.55 27.60
CA PRO A 432 -23.87 34.95 26.58
C PRO A 432 -23.11 33.99 25.66
N PHE A 433 -21.88 34.32 25.27
CA PHE A 433 -21.13 33.53 24.29
C PHE A 433 -20.27 32.42 24.89
N CYS A 434 -20.33 32.17 26.20
CA CYS A 434 -19.44 31.20 26.86
C CYS A 434 -19.67 29.74 26.45
N SER A 435 -20.85 29.39 25.95
CA SER A 435 -21.17 28.05 25.42
C SER A 435 -20.73 27.84 23.97
N LEU A 436 -20.28 28.89 23.27
CA LEU A 436 -19.85 28.81 21.87
C LEU A 436 -18.38 28.36 21.77
N PRO A 437 -17.96 27.75 20.64
CA PRO A 437 -16.55 27.60 20.28
C PRO A 437 -15.79 28.93 20.39
N GLY A 438 -14.60 28.91 21.01
CA GLY A 438 -13.86 30.16 21.30
C GLY A 438 -14.61 31.13 22.24
N GLY A 439 -15.61 30.67 22.99
CA GLY A 439 -16.56 31.51 23.74
C GLY A 439 -15.94 32.49 24.72
N ARG A 440 -14.79 32.15 25.33
CA ARG A 440 -14.01 33.08 26.18
C ARG A 440 -13.60 34.34 25.41
N TYR A 441 -13.16 34.17 24.16
CA TYR A 441 -12.73 35.25 23.28
C TYR A 441 -13.90 36.14 22.86
N LEU A 442 -15.00 35.52 22.43
CA LEU A 442 -16.21 36.22 22.01
C LEU A 442 -16.86 36.99 23.17
N ASN A 443 -16.84 36.41 24.37
CA ASN A 443 -17.32 37.06 25.59
C ASN A 443 -16.39 38.18 26.08
N ALA A 444 -15.08 38.08 25.87
CA ALA A 444 -14.14 39.18 26.14
C ALA A 444 -14.40 40.38 25.21
N ILE A 445 -14.62 40.13 23.92
CA ILE A 445 -15.07 41.17 22.97
C ILE A 445 -16.38 41.79 23.44
N TYR A 446 -17.42 40.97 23.71
CA TYR A 446 -18.72 41.43 24.21
C TYR A 446 -18.63 42.33 25.46
N ARG A 447 -17.69 42.04 26.37
CA ARG A 447 -17.45 42.80 27.60
C ARG A 447 -16.59 44.06 27.39
N GLY A 448 -16.00 44.26 26.22
CA GLY A 448 -15.01 45.33 25.98
C GLY A 448 -13.65 45.07 26.65
N ASP A 449 -13.36 43.82 27.03
CA ASP A 449 -12.13 43.44 27.75
C ASP A 449 -10.93 43.32 26.79
N LEU A 450 -10.33 44.47 26.46
CA LEU A 450 -9.13 44.54 25.62
C LEU A 450 -7.95 43.73 26.17
N ASN A 451 -7.82 43.62 27.50
CA ASN A 451 -6.72 42.88 28.12
C ASN A 451 -6.91 41.36 27.98
N GLY A 452 -8.14 40.87 28.19
CA GLY A 452 -8.51 39.49 27.91
C GLY A 452 -8.30 39.14 26.43
N VAL A 453 -8.75 40.00 25.52
CA VAL A 453 -8.52 39.83 24.07
C VAL A 453 -7.02 39.76 23.75
N ARG A 454 -6.20 40.73 24.21
CA ARG A 454 -4.74 40.73 24.00
C ARG A 454 -4.06 39.46 24.54
N GLN A 455 -4.44 38.98 25.73
CA GLN A 455 -3.91 37.72 26.27
C GLN A 455 -4.16 36.52 25.35
N MET A 456 -5.30 36.49 24.65
CA MET A 456 -5.66 35.41 23.73
C MET A 456 -5.07 35.60 22.33
N ASP A 457 -4.89 36.86 21.88
CA ASP A 457 -4.10 37.19 20.68
C ASP A 457 -2.64 36.75 20.84
N ASP A 458 -2.02 36.93 22.02
CA ASP A 458 -0.65 36.46 22.31
C ASP A 458 -0.51 34.93 22.17
N ILE A 459 -1.54 34.17 22.57
CA ILE A 459 -1.58 32.70 22.40
C ILE A 459 -1.61 32.35 20.91
N TYR A 460 -2.47 33.02 20.12
CA TYR A 460 -2.53 32.82 18.67
C TYR A 460 -1.25 33.25 17.93
N ALA A 461 -0.62 34.34 18.37
CA ALA A 461 0.64 34.80 17.81
C ALA A 461 1.75 33.76 18.00
N GLU A 462 1.86 33.18 19.20
CA GLU A 462 2.85 32.12 19.45
C GLU A 462 2.51 30.81 18.72
N GLU A 463 1.22 30.45 18.59
CA GLU A 463 0.75 29.35 17.73
C GLU A 463 1.18 29.53 16.26
N LYS A 464 1.00 30.73 15.69
CA LYS A 464 1.44 31.07 14.32
C LYS A 464 2.96 31.08 14.19
N ARG A 465 3.71 31.59 15.18
CA ARG A 465 5.19 31.52 15.20
C ARG A 465 5.67 30.06 15.23
N GLU A 466 5.12 29.24 16.10
CA GLU A 466 5.51 27.83 16.25
C GLU A 466 5.19 27.00 15.00
N TYR A 467 4.04 27.23 14.36
CA TYR A 467 3.73 26.65 13.05
C TYR A 467 4.81 27.01 12.00
N LEU A 468 5.25 28.27 11.96
CA LEU A 468 6.22 28.73 10.97
C LEU A 468 7.65 28.25 11.28
N ARG A 469 8.05 28.16 12.57
CA ARG A 469 9.30 27.49 12.97
C ARG A 469 9.37 26.05 12.44
N LYS A 470 8.27 25.31 12.48
CA LYS A 470 8.19 23.91 11.98
C LYS A 470 8.21 23.78 10.45
N GLN A 471 7.79 24.82 9.72
CA GLN A 471 7.83 24.83 8.25
C GLN A 471 9.21 25.17 7.69
N ILE A 472 10.08 25.81 8.49
CA ILE A 472 11.45 26.14 8.09
C ILE A 472 12.35 24.92 8.43
N PRO A 473 13.08 24.35 7.45
CA PRO A 473 13.93 23.19 7.70
C PRO A 473 14.91 23.40 8.85
N SER A 474 14.78 22.57 9.89
CA SER A 474 15.55 22.64 11.13
C SER A 474 16.98 22.14 10.94
N GLY A 475 17.85 23.00 10.39
CA GLY A 475 19.28 22.74 10.22
C GLY A 475 20.18 23.66 11.03
N GLU A 476 19.88 24.96 11.09
CA GLU A 476 20.79 25.97 11.64
C GLU A 476 20.07 26.93 12.59
N ALA A 477 20.62 27.08 13.80
CA ALA A 477 20.09 27.97 14.85
C ALA A 477 20.21 29.48 14.54
N ASN A 478 20.70 29.83 13.33
CA ASN A 478 20.84 31.20 12.82
C ASN A 478 20.26 31.32 11.40
N ASN A 479 19.20 30.57 11.06
CA ASN A 479 18.65 30.57 9.69
C ASN A 479 18.17 31.99 9.29
N PRO A 480 18.78 32.64 8.28
CA PRO A 480 18.44 34.01 7.88
C PRO A 480 16.98 34.17 7.41
N LEU A 481 16.37 33.10 6.86
CA LEU A 481 14.95 33.10 6.51
C LEU A 481 14.05 33.05 7.74
N ALA A 482 14.43 32.35 8.82
CA ALA A 482 13.64 32.32 10.05
C ALA A 482 13.56 33.71 10.69
N ASP A 483 14.68 34.42 10.75
CA ASP A 483 14.72 35.81 11.23
C ASP A 483 13.92 36.75 10.32
N MET A 484 13.95 36.54 9.00
CA MET A 484 13.16 37.33 8.05
C MET A 484 11.66 37.06 8.20
N PHE A 485 11.25 35.79 8.32
CA PHE A 485 9.84 35.44 8.56
C PHE A 485 9.36 35.94 9.92
N ASN A 486 10.14 35.79 10.99
CA ASN A 486 9.81 36.37 12.30
C ASN A 486 9.67 37.90 12.21
N ALA A 487 10.58 38.60 11.52
CA ALA A 487 10.48 40.04 11.32
C ALA A 487 9.28 40.47 10.46
N VAL A 488 8.85 39.66 9.49
CA VAL A 488 7.60 39.89 8.72
C VAL A 488 6.38 39.65 9.62
N LEU A 489 6.38 38.58 10.42
CA LEU A 489 5.31 38.25 11.35
C LEU A 489 5.12 39.34 12.43
N ASP A 490 6.20 39.76 13.07
CA ASP A 490 6.18 40.81 14.08
C ASP A 490 5.89 42.20 13.47
N ALA A 491 5.92 42.34 12.14
CA ALA A 491 5.54 43.55 11.41
C ALA A 491 4.17 43.45 10.68
N GLU A 492 3.52 42.29 10.66
CA GLU A 492 2.18 42.08 10.07
C GLU A 492 1.03 42.39 11.05
N ASP A 493 1.34 42.72 12.31
CA ASP A 493 0.40 42.95 13.41
C ASP A 493 -0.62 41.79 13.52
N ILE A 494 -0.12 40.62 13.94
CA ILE A 494 -0.86 39.35 14.03
C ILE A 494 -1.86 39.40 15.19
N HIS A 495 -3.00 40.04 14.92
CA HIS A 495 -4.11 40.12 15.85
C HIS A 495 -5.22 39.17 15.43
N LEU A 496 -5.51 38.18 16.29
CA LEU A 496 -6.69 37.34 16.14
C LEU A 496 -7.95 38.20 16.11
N LEU A 497 -7.95 39.38 16.76
CA LEU A 497 -9.11 40.28 16.76
C LEU A 497 -9.40 40.83 15.36
N ARG A 498 -8.34 41.18 14.60
CA ARG A 498 -8.47 41.66 13.22
C ARG A 498 -9.02 40.57 12.31
N GLU A 499 -8.52 39.34 12.44
CA GLU A 499 -9.03 38.19 11.69
C GLU A 499 -10.48 37.83 12.07
N ALA A 500 -10.82 37.85 13.37
CA ALA A 500 -12.16 37.59 13.89
C ALA A 500 -13.16 38.68 13.46
N ALA A 501 -12.78 39.95 13.50
CA ALA A 501 -13.58 41.05 12.98
C ALA A 501 -13.84 40.87 11.48
N ASN A 502 -12.81 40.58 10.69
CA ASN A 502 -12.96 40.33 9.26
C ASN A 502 -13.89 39.13 8.97
N LYS A 503 -13.78 38.03 9.75
CA LYS A 503 -14.71 36.88 9.67
C LYS A 503 -16.14 37.27 10.01
N TYR A 504 -16.35 38.07 11.04
CA TYR A 504 -17.68 38.54 11.42
C TYR A 504 -18.32 39.37 10.32
N LEU A 505 -17.56 40.29 9.71
CA LEU A 505 -18.01 41.13 8.60
C LEU A 505 -18.29 40.30 7.33
N TYR A 506 -17.36 39.45 6.90
CA TYR A 506 -17.53 38.63 5.70
C TYR A 506 -18.77 37.71 5.80
N SER A 507 -18.99 37.11 6.96
CA SER A 507 -20.14 36.23 7.21
C SER A 507 -21.41 36.96 7.65
N TYR A 508 -21.46 38.30 7.65
CA TYR A 508 -22.65 39.07 8.07
C TYR A 508 -23.96 38.66 7.35
N PRO A 509 -23.94 38.38 6.02
CA PRO A 509 -25.16 38.04 5.28
C PRO A 509 -25.80 36.70 5.69
N ALA A 510 -25.11 35.87 6.48
CA ALA A 510 -25.63 34.57 6.93
C ALA A 510 -26.87 34.69 7.83
N TRP A 511 -27.16 35.88 8.39
CA TRP A 511 -28.41 36.17 9.10
C TRP A 511 -29.61 36.45 8.17
N GLY A 512 -29.38 36.68 6.87
CA GLY A 512 -30.40 37.03 5.89
C GLY A 512 -30.74 38.53 5.83
N GLU A 513 -31.46 38.91 4.78
CA GLU A 513 -31.75 40.31 4.43
C GLU A 513 -32.54 41.08 5.50
N SER A 514 -33.31 40.39 6.35
CA SER A 514 -34.09 41.01 7.45
C SER A 514 -33.22 41.69 8.52
N CYS A 515 -31.93 41.38 8.54
CA CYS A 515 -30.93 41.98 9.41
C CYS A 515 -30.15 43.13 8.76
N LEU A 516 -30.42 43.42 7.48
CA LEU A 516 -29.83 44.55 6.78
C LEU A 516 -30.62 45.83 7.06
N ASP A 517 -29.97 46.80 7.68
CA ASP A 517 -30.59 48.09 8.04
C ASP A 517 -30.53 49.08 6.85
N PRO A 518 -31.44 50.08 6.77
CA PRO A 518 -31.48 51.02 5.65
C PRO A 518 -30.12 51.71 5.39
N GLY A 519 -29.66 51.66 4.14
CA GLY A 519 -28.34 52.17 3.75
C GLY A 519 -27.21 51.14 3.75
N TRP A 520 -27.50 49.86 3.98
CA TRP A 520 -26.56 48.75 3.78
C TRP A 520 -25.89 48.79 2.41
N GLN A 521 -24.67 48.24 2.32
CA GLN A 521 -23.88 48.17 1.08
C GLN A 521 -23.25 46.79 0.92
N ALA A 522 -23.26 46.29 -0.32
CA ALA A 522 -22.34 45.24 -0.78
C ALA A 522 -21.08 45.89 -1.36
N ARG A 523 -19.89 45.39 -0.99
CA ARG A 523 -18.61 45.78 -1.59
C ARG A 523 -17.75 44.55 -1.86
N THR A 524 -17.35 44.36 -3.11
CA THR A 524 -16.43 43.29 -3.52
C THR A 524 -14.99 43.79 -3.47
N TYR A 525 -14.09 42.91 -3.05
CA TYR A 525 -12.64 43.07 -3.12
C TYR A 525 -12.08 41.96 -3.99
N GLU A 526 -11.25 42.31 -4.97
CA GLU A 526 -10.73 41.41 -5.99
C GLU A 526 -9.20 41.43 -5.99
N TYR A 527 -8.59 40.29 -6.32
CA TYR A 527 -7.15 40.15 -6.52
C TYR A 527 -6.86 39.00 -7.46
N THR A 528 -5.98 39.21 -8.44
CA THR A 528 -5.44 38.13 -9.27
C THR A 528 -4.00 37.91 -8.85
N ALA A 529 -3.66 36.70 -8.41
CA ALA A 529 -2.29 36.37 -8.04
C ALA A 529 -1.35 36.56 -9.24
N PRO A 530 -0.12 37.09 -9.04
CA PRO A 530 0.84 37.19 -10.12
C PRO A 530 1.20 35.80 -10.64
N VAL A 531 1.25 35.64 -11.96
CA VAL A 531 1.69 34.39 -12.58
C VAL A 531 3.20 34.28 -12.42
N ILE A 532 3.64 33.25 -11.68
CA ILE A 532 5.03 32.87 -11.54
C ILE A 532 5.31 31.73 -12.53
N ILE A 533 6.36 31.88 -13.34
CA ILE A 533 6.82 30.82 -14.25
C ILE A 533 8.17 30.36 -13.73
N GLU A 534 8.16 29.24 -13.01
CA GLU A 534 9.36 28.55 -12.60
C GLU A 534 9.83 27.66 -13.76
N THR A 535 11.13 27.63 -14.02
CA THR A 535 11.73 26.73 -15.00
C THR A 535 12.72 25.87 -14.26
N ASP A 536 12.47 24.56 -14.20
CA ASP A 536 13.32 23.63 -13.47
C ASP A 536 14.70 23.42 -14.15
N GLU A 537 15.53 22.59 -13.52
CA GLU A 537 16.87 22.24 -14.04
C GLU A 537 16.87 21.44 -15.34
N TRP A 538 15.70 20.96 -15.79
CA TRP A 538 15.50 20.20 -17.03
C TRP A 538 14.84 21.03 -18.13
N GLY A 539 14.54 22.31 -17.87
CA GLY A 539 13.86 23.21 -18.80
C GLY A 539 12.34 23.06 -18.82
N VAL A 540 11.75 22.32 -17.88
CA VAL A 540 10.30 22.19 -17.73
C VAL A 540 9.77 23.45 -17.06
N THR A 541 8.80 24.11 -17.69
CA THR A 541 8.15 25.31 -17.17
C THR A 541 6.91 24.96 -16.35
N THR A 542 6.99 25.14 -15.03
CA THR A 542 5.83 25.08 -14.13
C THR A 542 5.26 26.49 -13.93
N ARG A 543 3.99 26.66 -14.31
CA ARG A 543 3.23 27.89 -14.10
C ARG A 543 2.40 27.76 -12.83
N SER A 544 2.67 28.60 -11.85
CA SER A 544 1.85 28.81 -10.64
C SER A 544 1.33 30.24 -10.63
N GLY A 545 0.28 30.53 -9.86
CA GLY A 545 -0.29 31.88 -9.85
C GLY A 545 -1.23 32.16 -11.04
N GLY A 546 -1.89 33.32 -10.98
CA GLY A 546 -2.93 33.72 -11.93
C GLY A 546 -4.35 33.36 -11.49
N GLU A 547 -4.52 32.77 -10.32
CA GLU A 547 -5.83 32.55 -9.70
C GLU A 547 -6.46 33.90 -9.35
N HIS A 548 -7.77 34.02 -9.62
CA HIS A 548 -8.56 35.18 -9.26
C HIS A 548 -9.33 34.90 -7.96
N TYR A 549 -9.19 35.79 -6.99
CA TYR A 549 -9.83 35.74 -5.68
C TYR A 549 -10.75 36.94 -5.55
N GLU A 550 -12.01 36.70 -5.21
CA GLU A 550 -12.98 37.75 -4.90
C GLU A 550 -13.69 37.49 -3.57
N ALA A 551 -14.04 38.56 -2.86
CA ALA A 551 -14.83 38.49 -1.64
C ALA A 551 -15.79 39.68 -1.51
N THR A 552 -17.08 39.38 -1.44
CA THR A 552 -18.16 40.38 -1.27
C THR A 552 -18.57 40.50 0.19
N TYR A 553 -18.59 41.74 0.70
CA TYR A 553 -18.99 42.08 2.06
C TYR A 553 -20.29 42.88 1.99
N THR A 554 -21.41 42.28 2.41
CA THR A 554 -22.72 42.95 2.50
C THR A 554 -23.04 43.29 3.96
N LEU A 555 -23.04 44.58 4.28
CA LEU A 555 -22.96 45.10 5.66
C LEU A 555 -23.87 46.31 5.89
N ASN A 556 -24.20 46.55 7.15
CA ASN A 556 -24.89 47.76 7.61
C ASN A 556 -23.91 48.96 7.74
N PRO A 557 -24.40 50.21 7.69
CA PRO A 557 -23.56 51.42 7.65
C PRO A 557 -22.53 51.55 8.77
N GLU A 558 -22.86 51.09 9.97
CA GLU A 558 -21.98 51.16 11.14
C GLU A 558 -20.69 50.34 11.00
N PHE A 559 -20.62 49.42 10.02
CA PHE A 559 -19.41 48.64 9.74
C PHE A 559 -18.55 49.18 8.60
N PHE A 560 -19.01 50.13 7.78
CA PHE A 560 -18.24 50.59 6.61
C PHE A 560 -16.83 51.10 6.97
N PRO A 561 -16.64 51.91 8.04
CA PRO A 561 -15.30 52.39 8.42
C PRO A 561 -14.36 51.25 8.82
N LEU A 562 -14.87 50.16 9.39
CA LEU A 562 -14.06 49.00 9.76
C LEU A 562 -13.78 48.10 8.55
N ARG A 563 -14.81 47.82 7.73
CA ARG A 563 -14.70 47.09 6.46
C ARG A 563 -13.57 47.68 5.62
N ASP A 564 -13.58 48.99 5.43
CA ASP A 564 -12.62 49.68 4.56
C ASP A 564 -11.18 49.67 5.09
N ARG A 565 -10.95 49.25 6.34
CA ARG A 565 -9.62 49.05 6.95
C ARG A 565 -9.13 47.59 6.96
N ILE A 566 -10.04 46.60 7.02
CA ILE A 566 -9.66 45.18 7.27
C ILE A 566 -10.15 44.18 6.22
N ALA A 567 -11.14 44.53 5.41
CA ALA A 567 -11.65 43.66 4.37
C ALA A 567 -10.64 43.53 3.23
N GLY A 568 -10.60 42.36 2.61
CA GLY A 568 -9.73 42.06 1.47
C GLY A 568 -10.26 40.91 0.63
N TYR A 569 -9.60 40.70 -0.51
CA TYR A 569 -9.95 39.72 -1.54
C TYR A 569 -10.01 38.26 -1.05
N ALA A 570 -9.23 37.92 -0.03
CA ALA A 570 -9.21 36.59 0.58
C ALA A 570 -10.44 36.33 1.48
N GLY A 571 -11.40 37.26 1.54
CA GLY A 571 -12.54 37.20 2.44
C GLY A 571 -12.08 37.03 3.88
N ALA A 572 -12.71 36.10 4.58
CA ALA A 572 -12.14 35.51 5.78
C ALA A 572 -11.90 34.03 5.55
N ALA A 573 -10.74 33.70 4.97
CA ALA A 573 -10.25 32.35 4.80
C ALA A 573 -10.33 31.57 6.12
N ASP A 574 -11.24 30.59 6.14
CA ASP A 574 -11.29 29.57 7.17
C ASP A 574 -9.99 28.74 7.12
N SER A 575 -9.59 28.18 8.25
CA SER A 575 -8.45 27.28 8.27
C SER A 575 -8.89 25.93 7.71
N ASP A 576 -8.54 25.64 6.45
CA ASP A 576 -8.84 24.35 5.79
C ASP A 576 -8.33 23.13 6.57
N ASN A 577 -7.37 23.34 7.48
CA ASN A 577 -6.98 22.36 8.49
C ASN A 577 -7.21 22.91 9.91
N PRO A 578 -8.20 22.39 10.68
CA PRO A 578 -8.48 22.84 12.05
C PRO A 578 -7.40 22.43 13.06
N LEU A 579 -6.52 21.48 12.72
CA LEU A 579 -5.39 21.05 13.56
C LEU A 579 -4.20 22.02 13.48
N ASN A 580 -4.07 22.78 12.38
CA ASN A 580 -2.91 23.65 12.14
C ASN A 580 -3.03 25.04 12.78
N ARG A 581 -4.26 25.52 13.04
CA ARG A 581 -4.53 26.83 13.70
C ARG A 581 -5.75 26.77 14.62
N PRO A 582 -5.69 25.96 15.71
CA PRO A 582 -6.87 25.69 16.51
C PRO A 582 -7.45 26.96 17.19
N ALA A 583 -6.64 27.96 17.57
CA ALA A 583 -7.15 29.20 18.16
C ALA A 583 -8.06 29.98 17.21
N LYS A 584 -7.59 30.22 15.98
CA LYS A 584 -8.36 30.86 14.92
C LYS A 584 -9.61 30.05 14.57
N SER A 585 -9.47 28.75 14.40
CA SER A 585 -10.57 27.85 14.04
C SER A 585 -11.72 27.91 15.05
N GLN A 586 -11.43 27.86 16.35
CA GLN A 586 -12.44 27.94 17.40
C GLN A 586 -13.20 29.28 17.41
N VAL A 587 -12.50 30.42 17.29
CA VAL A 587 -13.16 31.74 17.24
C VAL A 587 -14.01 31.89 15.97
N PHE A 588 -13.55 31.37 14.83
CA PHE A 588 -14.28 31.43 13.56
C PHE A 588 -15.54 30.57 13.58
N LEU A 589 -15.47 29.35 14.13
CA LEU A 589 -16.63 28.51 14.39
C LEU A 589 -17.63 29.19 15.33
N GLY A 590 -17.15 29.80 16.42
CA GLY A 590 -18.00 30.53 17.36
C GLY A 590 -18.72 31.72 16.74
N ILE A 591 -18.08 32.45 15.82
CA ILE A 591 -18.75 33.52 15.05
C ILE A 591 -19.87 32.96 14.16
N VAL A 592 -19.68 31.79 13.55
CA VAL A 592 -20.71 31.15 12.72
C VAL A 592 -21.85 30.61 13.59
N GLU A 593 -21.56 29.99 14.73
CA GLU A 593 -22.58 29.50 15.65
C GLU A 593 -23.34 30.62 16.37
N MET A 594 -22.68 31.73 16.68
CA MET A 594 -23.36 32.93 17.20
C MET A 594 -24.50 33.37 16.29
N LYS A 595 -24.31 33.29 14.95
CA LYS A 595 -25.33 33.67 13.96
C LYS A 595 -26.49 32.69 13.86
N ARG A 596 -26.29 31.43 14.29
CA ARG A 596 -27.33 30.40 14.37
C ARG A 596 -28.10 30.48 15.69
N ALA A 597 -27.40 30.79 16.80
CA ALA A 597 -27.97 30.79 18.15
C ALA A 597 -28.61 32.13 18.55
N TYR A 598 -28.15 33.26 18.00
CA TYR A 598 -28.58 34.61 18.36
C TYR A 598 -29.13 35.37 17.16
N GLY A 599 -30.21 36.13 17.38
CA GLY A 599 -30.73 37.06 16.38
C GLY A 599 -29.84 38.31 16.24
N CYS A 600 -29.62 38.77 15.02
CA CYS A 600 -28.81 39.96 14.69
C CYS A 600 -29.19 41.26 15.42
N ARG A 601 -30.44 41.36 15.92
CA ARG A 601 -30.97 42.50 16.67
C ARG A 601 -31.11 42.22 18.17
N SER A 602 -30.55 41.12 18.69
CA SER A 602 -30.49 40.86 20.13
C SER A 602 -29.54 41.85 20.81
N ALA A 603 -29.77 42.12 22.10
CA ALA A 603 -28.95 43.07 22.86
C ALA A 603 -27.49 42.58 22.96
N GLU A 604 -27.31 41.26 23.11
CA GLU A 604 -26.04 40.57 23.19
C GLU A 604 -25.21 40.77 21.92
N VAL A 605 -25.83 40.55 20.75
CA VAL A 605 -25.18 40.75 19.45
C VAL A 605 -24.89 42.23 19.22
N LYS A 606 -25.83 43.14 19.47
CA LYS A 606 -25.58 44.58 19.25
C LYS A 606 -24.49 45.15 20.16
N GLN A 607 -24.37 44.68 21.39
CA GLN A 607 -23.23 45.02 22.26
C GLN A 607 -21.93 44.40 21.73
N PHE A 608 -21.92 43.12 21.31
CA PHE A 608 -20.75 42.50 20.69
C PHE A 608 -20.28 43.27 19.45
N GLU A 609 -21.18 43.65 18.56
CA GLU A 609 -20.90 44.44 17.36
C GLU A 609 -20.25 45.79 17.68
N GLN A 610 -20.78 46.49 18.68
CA GLN A 610 -20.23 47.77 19.13
C GLN A 610 -18.81 47.59 19.66
N GLN A 611 -18.59 46.63 20.56
CA GLN A 611 -17.28 46.40 21.16
C GLN A 611 -16.26 45.85 20.16
N LEU A 612 -16.67 44.96 19.26
CA LEU A 612 -15.83 44.48 18.15
C LEU A 612 -15.27 45.65 17.33
N ARG A 613 -16.12 46.62 16.98
CA ARG A 613 -15.67 47.84 16.26
C ARG A 613 -14.73 48.70 17.10
N VAL A 614 -15.04 48.93 18.37
CA VAL A 614 -14.21 49.76 19.26
C VAL A 614 -12.83 49.14 19.48
N LEU A 615 -12.78 47.86 19.88
CA LEU A 615 -11.55 47.14 20.16
C LEU A 615 -10.69 46.97 18.89
N THR A 616 -11.29 46.61 17.75
CA THR A 616 -10.51 46.41 16.52
C THR A 616 -9.90 47.73 16.02
N ASN A 617 -10.65 48.83 16.02
CA ASN A 617 -10.07 50.14 15.68
C ASN A 617 -8.95 50.53 16.67
N SER A 618 -9.15 50.34 17.98
CA SER A 618 -8.12 50.64 18.99
C SER A 618 -6.81 49.86 18.81
N ILE A 619 -6.86 48.66 18.22
CA ILE A 619 -5.65 47.90 17.86
C ILE A 619 -5.04 48.43 16.56
N LEU A 620 -5.85 48.66 15.53
CA LEU A 620 -5.38 49.20 14.24
C LEU A 620 -4.82 50.63 14.33
N ASP A 621 -5.19 51.37 15.39
CA ASP A 621 -4.68 52.71 15.70
C ASP A 621 -3.39 52.68 16.56
N GLN A 622 -2.92 51.49 16.97
CA GLN A 622 -1.69 51.29 17.76
C GLN A 622 -0.71 50.28 17.11
N PRO A 623 -0.23 50.48 15.87
CA PRO A 623 0.70 49.54 15.23
C PRO A 623 1.97 49.31 16.06
N GLY A 624 2.41 48.05 16.20
CA GLY A 624 3.72 47.70 16.76
C GLY A 624 3.98 48.00 18.26
N THR A 625 2.96 48.09 19.12
CA THR A 625 3.17 48.29 20.58
C THR A 625 2.58 47.20 21.49
N ILE A 626 3.19 46.01 21.42
CA ILE A 626 3.28 45.11 22.58
C ILE A 626 4.76 44.87 22.90
N PRO A 627 5.38 45.64 23.83
CA PRO A 627 6.64 45.21 24.42
C PRO A 627 6.37 43.91 25.21
N PRO A 628 7.27 42.91 25.17
CA PRO A 628 7.06 41.66 25.88
C PRO A 628 7.04 41.91 27.40
N THR A 629 5.84 41.96 27.99
CA THR A 629 5.66 42.17 29.43
C THR A 629 5.99 40.90 30.22
N THR A 630 7.28 40.53 30.22
CA THR A 630 7.85 39.38 30.94
C THR A 630 7.57 39.39 32.45
N ALA A 631 7.14 40.52 33.00
CA ALA A 631 6.79 40.71 34.40
C ALA A 631 5.45 40.08 34.84
N ASN A 632 4.50 39.85 33.93
CA ASN A 632 3.16 39.32 34.26
C ASN A 632 2.78 38.10 33.42
N LYS A 633 3.72 37.15 33.27
CA LYS A 633 3.34 35.78 32.93
C LYS A 633 2.43 35.28 34.06
N PRO A 634 1.17 34.89 33.81
CA PRO A 634 0.43 34.10 34.79
C PRO A 634 1.32 32.91 35.14
N PRO A 635 1.32 32.41 36.40
CA PRO A 635 1.97 31.14 36.66
C PRO A 635 1.36 30.14 35.68
N VAL A 636 2.18 29.65 34.74
CA VAL A 636 1.86 28.45 33.97
C VAL A 636 1.45 27.46 35.03
N ALA A 637 0.16 27.07 35.03
CA ALA A 637 -0.36 26.18 36.05
C ALA A 637 0.61 25.01 36.07
N LYS A 638 1.36 24.86 37.18
CA LYS A 638 2.32 23.76 37.30
C LYS A 638 1.51 22.53 36.95
N LYS A 639 1.98 21.73 35.98
CA LYS A 639 1.38 20.43 35.64
C LYS A 639 1.51 19.52 36.85
N ALA A 640 0.71 19.80 37.88
CA ALA A 640 0.33 18.86 38.92
C ALA A 640 -0.30 17.72 38.14
N MET A 641 0.32 16.56 38.22
CA MET A 641 -0.04 15.41 37.42
C MET A 641 -1.54 15.17 37.57
N ALA A 642 -2.28 15.27 36.47
CA ALA A 642 -3.63 14.73 36.43
C ALA A 642 -3.48 13.24 36.75
N GLY A 643 -3.93 12.85 37.94
CA GLY A 643 -3.88 11.46 38.37
C GLY A 643 -4.64 10.59 37.37
N ALA A 644 -4.23 9.34 37.21
CA ALA A 644 -4.92 8.39 36.34
C ALA A 644 -6.42 8.37 36.64
N PHE A 645 -7.24 8.41 35.59
CA PHE A 645 -8.70 8.26 35.73
C PHE A 645 -9.01 6.92 36.43
N PRO A 646 -10.01 6.87 37.32
CA PRO A 646 -10.34 5.65 38.04
C PRO A 646 -10.91 4.58 37.08
N PRO A 647 -10.47 3.31 37.18
CA PRO A 647 -10.95 2.24 36.31
C PRO A 647 -12.36 1.77 36.67
N VAL A 648 -13.11 1.32 35.66
CA VAL A 648 -14.47 0.74 35.82
C VAL A 648 -14.36 -0.73 36.27
N PRO A 649 -15.19 -1.23 37.20
CA PRO A 649 -15.08 -2.62 37.70
C PRO A 649 -15.55 -3.67 36.69
N THR A 650 -14.76 -4.73 36.49
CA THR A 650 -15.10 -5.91 35.68
C THR A 650 -15.64 -7.07 36.54
N ALA A 651 -16.60 -7.83 36.00
CA ALA A 651 -17.17 -9.03 36.63
C ALA A 651 -16.36 -10.30 36.29
N PRO A 652 -16.35 -11.34 37.16
CA PRO A 652 -15.49 -12.51 36.99
C PRO A 652 -16.01 -13.53 35.96
N ALA A 653 -15.09 -14.14 35.21
CA ALA A 653 -15.37 -15.14 34.19
C ALA A 653 -15.40 -16.59 34.74
N VAL A 654 -16.13 -17.47 34.04
CA VAL A 654 -16.21 -18.92 34.32
C VAL A 654 -15.54 -19.71 33.19
N ALA A 655 -14.72 -20.71 33.55
CA ALA A 655 -13.91 -21.47 32.59
C ALA A 655 -14.66 -22.70 32.00
N PRO A 656 -14.55 -22.97 30.67
CA PRO A 656 -15.10 -24.17 30.06
C PRO A 656 -14.11 -25.36 30.05
N SER A 657 -14.65 -26.58 30.15
CA SER A 657 -13.88 -27.84 30.17
C SER A 657 -13.61 -28.39 28.75
N ARG A 658 -12.49 -29.11 28.59
CA ARG A 658 -12.11 -29.76 27.31
C ARG A 658 -12.78 -31.13 27.14
N ILE A 659 -13.18 -31.46 25.91
CA ILE A 659 -13.46 -32.82 25.45
C ILE A 659 -12.52 -33.15 24.28
N SER A 660 -12.02 -34.38 24.22
CA SER A 660 -11.07 -34.87 23.21
C SER A 660 -11.78 -35.83 22.26
N ILE A 661 -11.48 -35.76 20.95
CA ILE A 661 -12.04 -36.66 19.93
C ILE A 661 -10.94 -37.12 18.97
N SER A 662 -10.92 -38.42 18.69
CA SER A 662 -9.96 -39.13 17.82
C SER A 662 -10.54 -39.39 16.43
N ALA A 663 -9.67 -39.50 15.42
CA ALA A 663 -10.05 -39.67 14.00
C ALA A 663 -9.92 -41.13 13.49
N PRO A 664 -10.75 -41.56 12.53
CA PRO A 664 -10.54 -42.77 11.71
C PRO A 664 -10.05 -42.44 10.29
N ALA A 665 -9.60 -43.46 9.53
CA ALA A 665 -8.93 -43.30 8.24
C ALA A 665 -9.52 -44.15 7.10
N LYS A 666 -9.24 -43.70 5.86
CA LYS A 666 -9.48 -44.31 4.52
C LYS A 666 -10.89 -44.28 3.93
N LEU A 667 -10.93 -44.00 2.62
CA LEU A 667 -12.08 -44.08 1.72
C LEU A 667 -12.07 -45.41 0.91
N PRO A 668 -13.22 -45.85 0.35
CA PRO A 668 -13.35 -47.17 -0.27
C PRO A 668 -12.93 -47.24 -1.75
N THR A 669 -12.47 -48.41 -2.18
CA THR A 669 -12.11 -48.76 -3.56
C THR A 669 -13.25 -49.55 -4.23
N VAL A 670 -13.53 -49.29 -5.51
CA VAL A 670 -14.48 -50.08 -6.32
C VAL A 670 -13.71 -50.78 -7.44
N ALA A 671 -13.70 -52.11 -7.45
CA ALA A 671 -12.96 -52.90 -8.43
C ALA A 671 -13.79 -53.24 -9.67
N ALA A 672 -13.20 -53.04 -10.85
CA ALA A 672 -13.69 -53.59 -12.12
C ALA A 672 -12.56 -54.42 -12.76
N THR A 673 -12.78 -55.73 -12.91
CA THR A 673 -11.74 -56.67 -13.34
C THR A 673 -11.71 -56.83 -14.86
N VAL A 674 -10.56 -56.57 -15.49
CA VAL A 674 -10.25 -56.99 -16.87
C VAL A 674 -8.89 -57.67 -16.86
N SER A 675 -8.84 -58.97 -17.15
CA SER A 675 -7.59 -59.74 -17.13
C SER A 675 -6.92 -59.73 -18.50
N LEU A 676 -5.65 -59.29 -18.56
CA LEU A 676 -4.78 -59.41 -19.73
C LEU A 676 -3.44 -60.06 -19.35
N GLU A 677 -3.32 -61.33 -19.70
CA GLU A 677 -2.13 -62.15 -19.42
C GLU A 677 -1.07 -61.98 -20.53
N THR A 678 0.19 -61.68 -20.20
CA THR A 678 1.31 -61.76 -21.19
C THR A 678 2.69 -61.79 -20.53
N LYS A 679 3.64 -62.48 -21.18
CA LYS A 679 4.92 -62.94 -20.60
C LYS A 679 6.12 -62.00 -20.77
N ARG A 680 6.99 -62.02 -19.75
CA ARG A 680 8.34 -61.42 -19.64
C ARG A 680 9.41 -62.11 -20.50
N PRO A 681 10.44 -61.38 -20.98
CA PRO A 681 11.79 -61.95 -21.02
C PRO A 681 12.97 -60.99 -20.71
N ALA A 682 13.90 -61.49 -19.88
CA ALA A 682 15.37 -61.27 -19.84
C ALA A 682 16.02 -59.86 -19.74
N GLN A 683 17.24 -59.84 -19.18
CA GLN A 683 17.99 -58.67 -18.67
C GLN A 683 19.51 -58.81 -18.99
N LEU A 684 20.33 -57.83 -18.55
CA LEU A 684 21.82 -57.70 -18.55
C LEU A 684 22.48 -56.98 -19.76
N PRO A 685 23.69 -56.35 -19.59
CA PRO A 685 24.24 -55.67 -18.39
C PRO A 685 24.95 -54.31 -18.68
N ALA A 686 25.44 -53.65 -17.62
CA ALA A 686 26.08 -52.31 -17.63
C ALA A 686 27.63 -52.32 -17.56
N ALA A 687 28.26 -51.16 -17.78
CA ALA A 687 29.72 -50.88 -17.69
C ALA A 687 29.96 -49.35 -17.42
N PRO A 688 31.17 -48.86 -17.03
CA PRO A 688 31.34 -47.99 -15.84
C PRO A 688 31.87 -46.55 -16.09
N PRO A 689 32.05 -45.70 -15.04
CA PRO A 689 32.32 -44.26 -15.15
C PRO A 689 33.80 -43.83 -15.01
N THR A 690 34.10 -42.55 -15.31
CA THR A 690 35.42 -41.90 -15.16
C THR A 690 35.28 -40.52 -14.50
N ALA A 691 36.30 -40.02 -13.80
CA ALA A 691 36.19 -38.90 -12.86
C ALA A 691 37.41 -37.93 -12.84
N VAL A 692 37.17 -36.67 -12.36
CA VAL A 692 38.15 -35.74 -11.70
C VAL A 692 39.23 -35.10 -12.64
N PRO A 693 39.86 -33.91 -12.38
CA PRO A 693 39.93 -33.07 -11.15
C PRO A 693 39.60 -31.55 -11.26
N GLN A 694 39.67 -30.88 -10.10
CA GLN A 694 39.59 -29.43 -9.83
C GLN A 694 40.93 -28.67 -10.09
N ALA A 695 40.87 -27.34 -10.21
CA ALA A 695 41.96 -26.43 -9.79
C ALA A 695 41.48 -24.98 -9.49
N ALA A 696 42.00 -24.38 -8.42
CA ALA A 696 42.03 -22.94 -8.09
C ALA A 696 43.35 -22.67 -7.32
N PRO A 697 43.98 -21.47 -7.40
CA PRO A 697 43.63 -20.31 -6.56
C PRO A 697 43.79 -18.97 -7.37
N ALA A 698 44.00 -17.73 -6.87
CA ALA A 698 44.33 -17.18 -5.55
C ALA A 698 43.91 -15.69 -5.36
N ARG A 699 44.11 -15.16 -4.14
CA ARG A 699 43.99 -13.73 -3.76
C ARG A 699 45.19 -12.88 -4.19
N ARG A 700 44.98 -11.56 -4.33
CA ARG A 700 45.95 -10.52 -3.87
C ARG A 700 45.25 -9.30 -3.28
N THR A 701 45.87 -8.74 -2.24
CA THR A 701 45.48 -7.55 -1.46
C THR A 701 46.46 -6.41 -1.70
N ALA A 702 46.00 -5.16 -1.73
CA ALA A 702 46.81 -3.99 -1.37
C ALA A 702 45.92 -2.79 -1.01
N SER A 703 46.35 -2.01 -0.03
CA SER A 703 45.70 -0.81 0.51
C SER A 703 46.75 0.26 0.76
N VAL A 704 46.55 1.51 0.32
CA VAL A 704 47.39 2.67 0.69
C VAL A 704 46.52 3.91 0.86
N SER A 705 46.91 4.77 1.80
CA SER A 705 46.12 5.85 2.39
C SER A 705 46.21 7.22 1.69
N THR A 706 45.32 8.10 2.14
CA THR A 706 45.23 9.56 1.93
C THR A 706 46.47 10.37 2.32
N THR A 707 46.68 11.49 1.62
CA THR A 707 47.26 12.73 2.20
C THR A 707 46.58 13.96 1.57
N ALA A 708 46.32 15.00 2.37
CA ALA A 708 45.70 16.25 1.91
C ALA A 708 46.74 17.33 1.57
N GLY A 709 46.38 18.25 0.67
CA GLY A 709 47.17 19.44 0.34
C GLY A 709 46.29 20.52 -0.30
N SER A 710 46.27 21.72 0.29
CA SER A 710 45.46 22.86 -0.17
C SER A 710 46.32 23.88 -0.90
N THR A 711 45.90 24.28 -2.10
CA THR A 711 46.46 25.44 -2.80
C THR A 711 45.39 26.13 -3.64
N ALA A 712 45.25 27.45 -3.48
CA ALA A 712 44.36 28.26 -4.30
C ALA A 712 44.92 28.41 -5.72
N ILE A 713 44.07 28.30 -6.73
CA ILE A 713 44.43 28.46 -8.15
C ILE A 713 43.57 29.55 -8.78
N ALA A 714 44.23 30.57 -9.31
CA ALA A 714 43.60 31.62 -10.12
C ALA A 714 43.12 31.07 -11.48
N PRO A 715 42.07 31.62 -12.10
CA PRO A 715 41.48 31.04 -13.31
C PRO A 715 42.42 31.19 -14.52
N ALA A 716 43.16 30.13 -14.83
CA ALA A 716 43.92 30.02 -16.07
C ALA A 716 42.97 29.80 -17.24
N THR A 717 42.80 30.81 -18.10
CA THR A 717 42.15 30.66 -19.40
C THR A 717 43.10 29.94 -20.38
N SER A 718 43.25 28.63 -20.21
CA SER A 718 43.79 27.75 -21.24
C SER A 718 42.75 26.73 -21.64
N SER A 719 42.37 26.74 -22.92
CA SER A 719 41.67 25.64 -23.56
C SER A 719 42.66 24.47 -23.71
N ALA A 720 42.91 23.76 -22.62
CA ALA A 720 43.65 22.49 -22.67
C ALA A 720 42.92 21.56 -23.64
N ASP A 721 43.66 20.99 -24.60
CA ASP A 721 43.09 20.19 -25.66
C ASP A 721 42.55 18.87 -25.09
N VAL A 722 41.23 18.83 -24.86
CA VAL A 722 40.52 17.71 -24.23
C VAL A 722 40.67 16.42 -25.06
N SER A 723 40.99 16.54 -26.35
CA SER A 723 41.25 15.45 -27.30
C SER A 723 42.35 14.48 -26.85
N GLY A 724 43.28 14.91 -25.99
CA GLY A 724 44.38 14.10 -25.47
C GLY A 724 44.11 13.38 -24.15
N MET A 725 43.00 13.67 -23.46
CA MET A 725 42.73 13.16 -22.11
C MET A 725 42.06 11.78 -22.13
N SER A 726 42.50 10.89 -21.23
CA SER A 726 41.80 9.62 -20.98
C SER A 726 40.38 9.86 -20.45
N THR A 727 39.48 8.88 -20.64
CA THR A 727 38.09 8.98 -20.16
C THR A 727 38.00 9.23 -18.66
N ALA A 728 38.93 8.68 -17.87
CA ALA A 728 38.98 8.89 -16.42
C ALA A 728 39.39 10.33 -16.07
N GLU A 729 40.41 10.89 -16.73
CA GLU A 729 40.84 12.28 -16.53
C GLU A 729 39.74 13.27 -16.93
N ARG A 730 39.02 13.01 -18.03
CA ARG A 730 37.87 13.82 -18.46
C ARG A 730 36.74 13.81 -17.42
N GLN A 731 36.40 12.65 -16.88
CA GLN A 731 35.38 12.54 -15.82
C GLN A 731 35.82 13.23 -14.52
N GLN A 732 37.08 13.07 -14.11
CA GLN A 732 37.62 13.71 -12.91
C GLN A 732 37.63 15.24 -13.04
N GLN A 733 38.10 15.76 -14.18
CA GLN A 733 38.16 17.21 -14.42
C GLN A 733 36.76 17.83 -14.55
N MET A 734 35.82 17.13 -15.20
CA MET A 734 34.41 17.53 -15.25
C MET A 734 33.81 17.63 -13.85
N SER A 735 34.08 16.66 -12.97
CA SER A 735 33.60 16.67 -11.58
C SER A 735 34.14 17.87 -10.79
N LEU A 736 35.42 18.21 -10.95
CA LEU A 736 36.03 19.38 -10.30
C LEU A 736 35.45 20.71 -10.78
N GLU A 737 35.18 20.86 -12.09
CA GLU A 737 34.56 22.08 -12.62
C GLU A 737 33.09 22.23 -12.19
N LEU A 738 32.34 21.13 -12.11
CA LEU A 738 30.98 21.13 -11.55
C LEU A 738 30.96 21.49 -10.05
N GLN A 739 31.90 20.94 -9.26
CA GLN A 739 32.03 21.29 -7.84
C GLN A 739 32.40 22.77 -7.65
N ALA A 740 33.30 23.32 -8.46
CA ALA A 740 33.67 24.74 -8.41
C ALA A 740 32.52 25.67 -8.82
N LEU A 741 31.65 25.24 -9.75
CA LEU A 741 30.42 25.94 -10.10
C LEU A 741 29.44 25.95 -8.92
N GLN A 742 29.23 24.80 -8.27
CA GLN A 742 28.34 24.67 -7.12
C GLN A 742 28.76 25.59 -5.95
N THR A 743 30.05 25.65 -5.60
CA THR A 743 30.55 26.57 -4.57
C THR A 743 30.24 28.04 -4.91
N ARG A 744 30.50 28.45 -6.15
CA ARG A 744 30.25 29.83 -6.60
C ARG A 744 28.77 30.22 -6.53
N MET A 745 27.87 29.30 -6.90
CA MET A 745 26.42 29.50 -6.77
C MET A 745 26.00 29.69 -5.31
N GLN A 746 26.58 28.91 -4.39
CA GLN A 746 26.30 29.03 -2.96
C GLN A 746 26.75 30.40 -2.43
N ASP A 747 27.92 30.89 -2.85
CA ASP A 747 28.42 32.21 -2.47
C ASP A 747 27.55 33.36 -3.03
N GLU A 748 27.16 33.29 -4.31
CA GLU A 748 26.22 34.26 -4.91
C GLU A 748 24.85 34.25 -4.21
N MET A 749 24.33 33.06 -3.86
CA MET A 749 23.07 32.91 -3.10
C MET A 749 23.18 33.48 -1.69
N ASN A 750 24.27 33.21 -0.97
CA ASN A 750 24.51 33.74 0.38
C ASN A 750 24.57 35.29 0.36
N GLY A 751 25.26 35.88 -0.62
CA GLY A 751 25.32 37.33 -0.80
C GLY A 751 23.96 37.95 -1.15
N LEU A 752 23.16 37.27 -2.00
CA LEU A 752 21.81 37.70 -2.34
C LEU A 752 20.88 37.68 -1.10
N ASN A 753 20.95 36.64 -0.28
CA ASN A 753 20.18 36.51 0.97
C ASN A 753 20.49 37.66 1.94
N GLN A 754 21.78 37.96 2.16
CA GLN A 754 22.19 39.07 3.03
C GLN A 754 21.70 40.42 2.52
N SER A 755 21.80 40.67 1.20
CA SER A 755 21.30 41.90 0.58
C SER A 755 19.80 42.08 0.78
N VAL A 756 19.01 41.00 0.63
CA VAL A 756 17.55 41.01 0.78
C VAL A 756 17.14 41.18 2.24
N GLN A 757 17.81 40.54 3.19
CA GLN A 757 17.58 40.81 4.61
C GLN A 757 17.81 42.29 4.96
N GLN A 758 18.91 42.88 4.48
CA GLN A 758 19.22 44.28 4.73
C GLN A 758 18.17 45.21 4.10
N ALA A 759 17.80 44.95 2.84
CA ALA A 759 16.77 45.70 2.13
C ALA A 759 15.41 45.63 2.84
N THR A 760 14.95 44.43 3.20
CA THR A 760 13.66 44.21 3.89
C THR A 760 13.62 44.89 5.27
N ARG A 761 14.74 44.88 6.01
CA ARG A 761 14.87 45.63 7.28
C ARG A 761 14.83 47.16 7.09
N SER A 762 15.31 47.67 5.95
CA SER A 762 15.31 49.10 5.64
C SER A 762 14.01 49.61 4.99
N ALA A 763 13.12 48.71 4.55
CA ALA A 763 11.88 49.06 3.88
C ALA A 763 10.83 49.62 4.87
N ALA A 764 10.30 50.81 4.55
CA ALA A 764 9.37 51.56 5.38
C ALA A 764 7.92 51.07 5.24
N THR A 765 7.59 50.43 4.11
CA THR A 765 6.22 50.00 3.76
C THR A 765 6.13 48.52 3.38
N GLY A 766 4.91 47.95 3.45
CA GLY A 766 4.63 46.58 3.01
C GLY A 766 4.83 46.38 1.50
N ASP A 767 4.51 47.38 0.69
CA ASP A 767 4.67 47.34 -0.77
C ASP A 767 6.15 47.30 -1.18
N GLU A 768 7.01 48.07 -0.50
CA GLU A 768 8.46 48.00 -0.69
C GLU A 768 9.02 46.62 -0.34
N ARG A 769 8.59 46.02 0.78
CA ARG A 769 9.01 44.65 1.17
C ARG A 769 8.55 43.61 0.15
N THR A 770 7.31 43.72 -0.32
CA THR A 770 6.75 42.85 -1.36
C THR A 770 7.58 42.94 -2.64
N LYS A 771 7.92 44.16 -3.07
CA LYS A 771 8.78 44.38 -4.24
C LYS A 771 10.18 43.78 -4.06
N ILE A 772 10.81 43.95 -2.88
CA ILE A 772 12.12 43.36 -2.56
C ILE A 772 12.07 41.82 -2.66
N LEU A 773 10.98 41.18 -2.23
CA LEU A 773 10.81 39.73 -2.32
C LEU A 773 10.60 39.25 -3.77
N VAL A 774 9.88 40.02 -4.60
CA VAL A 774 9.72 39.73 -6.05
C VAL A 774 11.06 39.90 -6.79
N ASP A 775 11.81 40.96 -6.51
CA ASP A 775 13.15 41.18 -7.07
C ASP A 775 14.13 40.07 -6.65
N TYR A 776 14.00 39.56 -5.42
CA TYR A 776 14.77 38.42 -4.90
C TYR A 776 14.47 37.11 -5.64
N GLN A 777 13.19 36.75 -5.78
CA GLN A 777 12.77 35.57 -6.54
C GLN A 777 13.25 35.62 -7.99
N THR A 778 13.15 36.79 -8.62
CA THR A 778 13.65 37.02 -9.99
C THR A 778 15.16 36.73 -10.09
N LYS A 779 15.96 37.24 -9.15
CA LYS A 779 17.42 37.02 -9.11
C LYS A 779 17.80 35.56 -8.84
N ILE A 780 17.03 34.83 -8.02
CA ILE A 780 17.21 33.38 -7.84
C ILE A 780 17.01 32.64 -9.17
N GLY A 781 15.92 32.95 -9.89
CA GLY A 781 15.64 32.33 -11.20
C GLY A 781 16.72 32.62 -12.24
N GLU A 782 17.31 33.82 -12.23
CA GLU A 782 18.46 34.16 -13.08
C GLU A 782 19.73 33.38 -12.70
N LEU A 783 20.02 33.26 -11.40
CA LEU A 783 21.19 32.51 -10.89
C LEU A 783 21.08 31.02 -11.23
N GLN A 784 19.90 30.42 -11.06
CA GLN A 784 19.63 29.03 -11.45
C GLN A 784 19.78 28.82 -12.97
N ARG A 785 19.24 29.72 -13.79
CA ARG A 785 19.37 29.64 -15.26
C ARG A 785 20.85 29.74 -15.71
N ARG A 786 21.63 30.61 -15.08
CA ARG A 786 23.08 30.73 -15.32
C ARG A 786 23.82 29.46 -14.92
N ALA A 787 23.46 28.86 -13.78
CA ALA A 787 24.02 27.60 -13.30
C ALA A 787 23.75 26.42 -14.25
N GLN A 788 22.53 26.31 -14.78
CA GLN A 788 22.17 25.31 -15.79
C GLN A 788 23.00 25.47 -17.07
N GLN A 789 23.12 26.72 -17.58
CA GLN A 789 23.92 27.03 -18.77
C GLN A 789 25.40 26.66 -18.60
N GLU A 790 26.00 27.01 -17.45
CA GLU A 790 27.38 26.65 -17.14
C GLU A 790 27.56 25.13 -16.92
N THR A 791 26.61 24.47 -16.26
CA THR A 791 26.61 23.01 -16.10
C THR A 791 26.60 22.30 -17.45
N GLN A 792 25.77 22.76 -18.39
CA GLN A 792 25.72 22.18 -19.72
C GLN A 792 26.97 22.51 -20.55
N ARG A 793 27.53 23.72 -20.38
CA ARG A 793 28.82 24.10 -21.00
C ARG A 793 29.96 23.20 -20.52
N ILE A 794 30.02 22.91 -19.21
CA ILE A 794 30.99 21.98 -18.63
C ILE A 794 30.78 20.55 -19.16
N LYS A 795 29.54 20.03 -19.16
CA LYS A 795 29.24 18.70 -19.74
C LYS A 795 29.67 18.58 -21.21
N ASN A 796 29.30 19.56 -22.04
CA ASN A 796 29.64 19.59 -23.47
C ASN A 796 31.15 19.70 -23.74
N LYS A 797 31.93 20.23 -22.79
CA LYS A 797 33.39 20.34 -22.89
C LYS A 797 34.12 19.01 -22.68
N TYR A 798 33.51 18.04 -22.01
CA TYR A 798 34.16 16.77 -21.62
C TYR A 798 33.61 15.51 -22.33
N GLN A 799 32.52 15.64 -23.08
CA GLN A 799 32.02 14.61 -24.01
C GLN A 799 32.98 14.41 -25.19
#